data_AF-A0A8H6FM93-F1
#
_entry.id   AF-A0A8H6FM93-F1
#
_cell.length_a   1.000
_cell.length_b   1.000
_cell.length_c   1.000
_cell.angle_alpha   90.00
_cell.angle_beta   90.00
_cell.angle_gamma   90.00
#
_symmetry.space_group_name_H-M   'P 1'
#
loop_
_entity.id
_entity.type
_entity.pdbx_description
1 polymer ?
#
loop_
_entity_poly.entity_id
_entity_poly.type
_entity_poly.pdbx_seq_one_letter_code
_entity_poly.pdbx_strand_id
1 'polypeptide(L)'
;MATRSRFFRPLLYTAAVAAAGGGVLYISYRPRNIPGSEPALVPPPKYGEEGHLDPPRFPLVKNREEQIADLKRSAGVISALEKAKGVLGSLTGPGVVDQRIPEAEPYDLLVIGGGATGSGIALDAATRGLKVAMVERDDFSSGTSSKSTKLVHGGVRYLEKAVWELDYNQYKLVKEALRERKYFLDTAPHLSSWLPIMIPIQKWWQAPYFWAGTKFYDFLAGSEGIESSYFLTKSRAMDAFPMLRKDNLFGALVYYDGAHNDSRMNVSLAMTAALYGTTVVNHLEITGLEKDAAGKLIGARAKDLVQERDGKSPQEFSIRAKGVINATGPFTDAIRKMDDQSVKEIVAPSSGVHVILPGFYSPSKMGLIDPSTSDGRVIFFLPWQGNTIAGTTDAPTNITQNPIAGEEEINWILSEIRGYLAPDINVRRGDVLAAWSGIRPLVKDPKSKNTESLVRNHLITVSDSGLLTCAGGKWTTYRQMAEETVDEALKLYDIKASSVLEVPHISGTERMDDSAPLDGTCQTHQVRLIGAHGFSKTLFINLIQHFGIESIVAKHLCESYGDRAWTVAALSSPTEQRYPVRGVKISALYPFIDGEVRYAVRHEYAQTAVDVLARRTRLAFLNAQAALEALPTVIDLMADELKWDRKRKDREWKDTVQFLASMGLAKSKLSVTRKDVESGKAGEYDEHERKLYSRHDAPADTMESDSKFSSGEKPVLKTDSSVNK
;
A
#
# COMPACT_ATOMS: atom_id res chain seq x y z
N MET A 1 -33.53 -47.75 -47.30
CA MET A 1 -32.89 -46.47 -46.93
C MET A 1 -33.24 -46.09 -45.47
N ALA A 2 -33.00 -47.00 -44.51
CA ALA A 2 -33.57 -46.91 -43.15
C ALA A 2 -32.57 -47.26 -42.02
N THR A 3 -31.29 -46.96 -42.21
CA THR A 3 -30.23 -47.29 -41.22
C THR A 3 -29.28 -46.13 -40.90
N ARG A 4 -29.61 -44.89 -41.29
CA ARG A 4 -28.77 -43.71 -41.00
C ARG A 4 -29.22 -42.84 -39.81
N SER A 5 -30.41 -43.03 -39.23
CA SER A 5 -30.94 -42.11 -38.20
C SER A 5 -30.67 -42.51 -36.73
N ARG A 6 -30.16 -43.73 -36.46
CA ARG A 6 -29.93 -44.21 -35.08
C ARG A 6 -28.60 -43.77 -34.46
N PHE A 7 -27.59 -43.39 -35.25
CA PHE A 7 -26.29 -42.92 -34.75
C PHE A 7 -26.19 -41.39 -34.55
N PHE A 8 -27.01 -40.61 -35.25
CA PHE A 8 -26.93 -39.14 -35.17
C PHE A 8 -27.69 -38.54 -33.97
N ARG A 9 -28.76 -39.20 -33.51
CA ARG A 9 -29.54 -38.70 -32.35
C ARG A 9 -28.72 -38.67 -31.05
N PRO A 10 -27.97 -39.74 -30.67
CA PRO A 10 -27.14 -39.70 -29.47
C PRO A 10 -26.06 -38.61 -29.54
N LEU A 11 -25.48 -38.39 -30.72
CA LEU A 11 -24.43 -37.40 -30.97
C LEU A 11 -24.95 -35.96 -30.92
N LEU A 12 -26.19 -35.73 -31.37
CA LEU A 12 -26.89 -34.45 -31.22
C LEU A 12 -27.27 -34.19 -29.77
N TYR A 13 -27.71 -35.21 -29.02
CA TYR A 13 -28.00 -35.07 -27.59
C TYR A 13 -26.72 -34.83 -26.78
N THR A 14 -25.61 -35.52 -27.05
CA THR A 14 -24.33 -35.26 -26.37
C THR A 14 -23.73 -33.91 -26.76
N ALA A 15 -23.84 -33.48 -28.03
CA ALA A 15 -23.42 -32.15 -28.44
C ALA A 15 -24.31 -31.05 -27.82
N ALA A 16 -25.62 -31.26 -27.73
CA ALA A 16 -26.55 -30.32 -27.09
C ALA A 16 -26.36 -30.27 -25.57
N VAL A 17 -26.09 -31.39 -24.91
CA VAL A 17 -25.77 -31.44 -23.47
C VAL A 17 -24.38 -30.86 -23.19
N ALA A 18 -23.40 -31.06 -24.08
CA ALA A 18 -22.08 -30.44 -23.97
C ALA A 18 -22.14 -28.92 -24.26
N ALA A 19 -22.97 -28.47 -25.20
CA ALA A 19 -23.18 -27.06 -25.50
C ALA A 19 -24.02 -26.35 -24.43
N ALA A 20 -25.06 -27.01 -23.89
CA ALA A 20 -25.86 -26.48 -22.79
C ALA A 20 -25.07 -26.52 -21.47
N GLY A 21 -24.37 -27.61 -21.18
CA GLY A 21 -23.48 -27.73 -20.02
C GLY A 21 -22.30 -26.76 -20.11
N GLY A 22 -21.68 -26.64 -21.29
CA GLY A 22 -20.62 -25.68 -21.58
C GLY A 22 -21.09 -24.23 -21.56
N GLY A 23 -22.30 -23.95 -22.05
CA GLY A 23 -22.93 -22.63 -22.00
C GLY A 23 -23.31 -22.22 -20.58
N VAL A 24 -23.87 -23.14 -19.77
CA VAL A 24 -24.17 -22.91 -18.35
C VAL A 24 -22.88 -22.73 -17.54
N LEU A 25 -21.84 -23.54 -17.79
CA LEU A 25 -20.51 -23.36 -17.20
C LEU A 25 -19.91 -22.00 -17.58
N TYR A 26 -19.95 -21.63 -18.86
CA TYR A 26 -19.43 -20.36 -19.37
C TYR A 26 -20.16 -19.14 -18.78
N ILE A 27 -21.49 -19.21 -18.67
CA ILE A 27 -22.33 -18.14 -18.10
C ILE A 27 -22.18 -18.03 -16.57
N SER A 28 -21.84 -19.12 -15.88
CA SER A 28 -21.60 -19.15 -14.43
C SER A 28 -20.19 -18.71 -14.05
N TYR A 29 -19.22 -18.83 -14.97
CA TYR A 29 -17.82 -18.44 -14.75
C TYR A 29 -17.47 -17.01 -15.19
N ARG A 30 -18.37 -16.30 -15.89
CA ARG A 30 -18.10 -14.92 -16.29
C ARG A 30 -18.39 -13.97 -15.12
N PRO A 31 -17.41 -13.17 -14.64
CA PRO A 31 -17.69 -12.14 -13.65
C PRO A 31 -18.73 -11.15 -14.23
N ARG A 32 -19.89 -11.07 -13.59
CA ARG A 32 -21.01 -10.21 -14.03
C ARG A 32 -20.90 -8.77 -13.51
N ASN A 33 -20.10 -8.55 -12.46
CA ASN A 33 -19.86 -7.24 -11.89
C ASN A 33 -18.38 -6.91 -12.09
N ILE A 34 -18.07 -5.90 -12.90
CA ILE A 34 -16.71 -5.38 -13.08
C ILE A 34 -16.60 -4.13 -12.21
N PRO A 35 -15.88 -4.17 -11.07
CA PRO A 35 -15.77 -3.01 -10.20
C PRO A 35 -15.29 -1.76 -10.96
N GLY A 36 -15.97 -0.63 -10.70
CA GLY A 36 -15.68 0.67 -11.32
C GLY A 36 -16.20 0.84 -12.76
N SER A 37 -17.01 -0.09 -13.31
CA SER A 37 -17.72 0.13 -14.58
C SER A 37 -18.96 1.02 -14.44
N GLU A 38 -19.42 1.23 -13.21
CA GLU A 38 -20.51 2.14 -12.89
C GLU A 38 -20.10 3.61 -13.12
N PRO A 39 -21.04 4.51 -13.43
CA PRO A 39 -20.75 5.94 -13.52
C PRO A 39 -20.30 6.47 -12.16
N ALA A 40 -19.52 7.56 -12.15
CA ALA A 40 -19.18 8.24 -10.91
C ALA A 40 -20.45 8.72 -10.18
N LEU A 41 -20.73 8.14 -8.99
CA LEU A 41 -21.97 8.38 -8.25
C LEU A 41 -21.92 9.65 -7.39
N VAL A 42 -20.73 10.01 -6.92
CA VAL A 42 -20.51 11.27 -6.19
C VAL A 42 -20.70 12.44 -7.15
N PRO A 43 -21.61 13.39 -6.85
CA PRO A 43 -21.88 14.52 -7.74
C PRO A 43 -20.62 15.36 -7.99
N PRO A 44 -20.47 15.97 -9.17
CA PRO A 44 -19.35 16.87 -9.43
C PRO A 44 -19.44 18.14 -8.56
N PRO A 45 -18.33 18.89 -8.43
CA PRO A 45 -18.30 20.17 -7.75
C PRO A 45 -19.34 21.14 -8.30
N LYS A 46 -19.87 21.99 -7.42
CA LYS A 46 -20.75 23.11 -7.80
C LYS A 46 -19.93 24.38 -7.93
N TYR A 47 -20.36 25.26 -8.83
CA TYR A 47 -19.79 26.60 -9.00
C TYR A 47 -20.82 27.61 -8.53
N GLY A 48 -20.49 28.40 -7.50
CA GLY A 48 -21.34 29.49 -7.01
C GLY A 48 -21.40 30.67 -8.00
N GLU A 49 -22.26 31.65 -7.72
CA GLU A 49 -22.46 32.84 -8.57
C GLU A 49 -21.17 33.66 -8.79
N GLU A 50 -20.23 33.60 -7.85
CA GLU A 50 -18.91 34.27 -7.94
C GLU A 50 -17.79 33.35 -8.47
N GLY A 51 -18.13 32.16 -9.00
CA GLY A 51 -17.14 31.19 -9.48
C GLY A 51 -16.41 30.42 -8.36
N HIS A 52 -16.86 30.54 -7.11
CA HIS A 52 -16.33 29.75 -6.01
C HIS A 52 -16.63 28.26 -6.22
N LEU A 53 -15.57 27.44 -6.14
CA LEU A 53 -15.61 26.00 -6.33
C LEU A 53 -15.99 25.30 -5.01
N ASP A 54 -17.18 24.70 -4.96
CA ASP A 54 -17.65 23.91 -3.82
C ASP A 54 -17.50 22.41 -4.14
N PRO A 55 -16.46 21.73 -3.60
CA PRO A 55 -16.24 20.31 -3.86
C PRO A 55 -17.25 19.43 -3.11
N PRO A 56 -17.40 18.16 -3.52
CA PRO A 56 -18.17 17.17 -2.76
C PRO A 56 -17.71 17.09 -1.30
N ARG A 57 -18.68 17.01 -0.39
CA ARG A 57 -18.42 16.89 1.05
C ARG A 57 -18.40 15.44 1.44
N PHE A 58 -17.42 15.10 2.27
CA PHE A 58 -17.25 13.76 2.82
C PHE A 58 -17.23 13.84 4.35
N PRO A 59 -17.57 12.75 5.06
CA PRO A 59 -17.45 12.72 6.51
C PRO A 59 -16.02 13.01 6.94
N LEU A 60 -15.88 13.84 7.97
CA LEU A 60 -14.59 14.18 8.55
C LEU A 60 -14.28 13.21 9.68
N VAL A 61 -13.01 12.79 9.74
CA VAL A 61 -12.47 12.11 10.91
C VAL A 61 -11.96 13.18 11.87
N LYS A 62 -12.08 12.94 13.18
CA LYS A 62 -11.42 13.75 14.22
C LYS A 62 -9.96 14.03 13.86
N ASN A 63 -9.45 15.20 14.16
CA ASN A 63 -8.04 15.48 13.90
C ASN A 63 -7.14 14.68 14.87
N ARG A 64 -5.83 14.62 14.58
CA ARG A 64 -4.88 13.82 15.38
C ARG A 64 -4.83 14.24 16.86
N GLU A 65 -4.98 15.53 17.18
CA GLU A 65 -4.95 16.03 18.56
C GLU A 65 -6.19 15.60 19.34
N GLU A 66 -7.36 15.66 18.71
CA GLU A 66 -8.62 15.14 19.26
C GLU A 66 -8.52 13.63 19.52
N GLN A 67 -7.94 12.87 18.59
CA GLN A 67 -7.71 11.43 18.78
C GLN A 67 -6.79 11.16 19.99
N ILE A 68 -5.70 11.91 20.15
CA ILE A 68 -4.82 11.82 21.34
C ILE A 68 -5.56 12.20 22.63
N ALA A 69 -6.44 13.21 22.56
CA ALA A 69 -7.27 13.57 23.71
C ALA A 69 -8.19 12.42 24.12
N ASP A 70 -8.80 11.72 23.16
CA ASP A 70 -9.63 10.53 23.41
C ASP A 70 -8.83 9.41 24.09
N LEU A 71 -7.61 9.14 23.61
CA LEU A 71 -6.70 8.18 24.25
C LEU A 71 -6.42 8.55 25.70
N LYS A 72 -6.15 9.83 26.00
CA LYS A 72 -5.92 10.31 27.37
C LYS A 72 -7.16 10.26 28.25
N ARG A 73 -8.37 10.43 27.68
CA ARG A 73 -9.64 10.28 28.41
C ARG A 73 -9.88 8.87 28.88
N SER A 74 -9.44 7.86 28.12
CA SER A 74 -9.57 6.44 28.54
C SER A 74 -8.95 6.16 29.91
N ALA A 75 -7.89 6.89 30.28
CA ALA A 75 -7.21 6.77 31.57
C ALA A 75 -7.67 7.78 32.63
N GLY A 76 -8.69 8.60 32.37
CA GLY A 76 -9.14 9.64 33.30
C GLY A 76 -8.15 10.81 33.47
N VAL A 77 -7.24 11.02 32.53
CA VAL A 77 -6.19 12.06 32.64
C VAL A 77 -6.75 13.47 32.41
N ILE A 78 -7.72 13.63 31.49
CA ILE A 78 -8.36 14.94 31.26
C ILE A 78 -9.26 15.31 32.44
N SER A 79 -9.96 14.34 33.04
CA SER A 79 -10.77 14.58 34.23
C SER A 79 -9.96 15.03 35.44
N ALA A 80 -8.66 14.68 35.53
CA ALA A 80 -7.74 15.19 36.56
C ALA A 80 -7.32 16.66 36.34
N LEU A 81 -7.08 17.08 35.09
CA LEU A 81 -6.77 18.47 34.73
C LEU A 81 -8.01 19.38 34.82
N GLU A 82 -9.18 18.88 34.45
CA GLU A 82 -10.46 19.57 34.70
C GLU A 82 -10.77 19.63 36.20
N LYS A 83 -10.43 18.60 37.00
CA LYS A 83 -10.43 18.67 38.47
C LYS A 83 -9.58 19.83 38.97
N ALA A 84 -8.36 19.98 38.47
CA ALA A 84 -7.46 21.05 38.89
C ALA A 84 -7.98 22.44 38.50
N LYS A 85 -8.58 22.59 37.31
CA LYS A 85 -9.21 23.85 36.87
C LYS A 85 -10.53 24.16 37.59
N GLY A 86 -11.34 23.15 37.89
CA GLY A 86 -12.60 23.27 38.63
C GLY A 86 -12.39 23.67 40.08
N VAL A 87 -11.34 23.14 40.73
CA VAL A 87 -10.91 23.54 42.09
C VAL A 87 -10.38 24.98 42.11
N LEU A 88 -9.71 25.44 41.04
CA LEU A 88 -9.30 26.84 40.93
C LEU A 88 -10.49 27.78 40.67
N GLY A 89 -11.48 27.33 39.89
CA GLY A 89 -12.70 28.08 39.59
C GLY A 89 -13.71 28.14 40.75
N SER A 90 -13.70 27.14 41.66
CA SER A 90 -14.57 27.12 42.84
C SER A 90 -14.11 28.08 43.95
N LEU A 91 -12.97 28.75 43.79
CA LEU A 91 -12.53 29.85 44.66
C LEU A 91 -13.20 31.19 44.30
N THR A 92 -13.98 31.24 43.22
CA THR A 92 -14.72 32.43 42.78
C THR A 92 -16.22 32.13 42.60
N GLY A 93 -16.96 32.15 43.72
CA GLY A 93 -18.42 32.33 43.72
C GLY A 93 -19.27 31.05 43.91
N PRO A 94 -20.41 31.13 44.64
CA PRO A 94 -21.29 30.00 44.89
C PRO A 94 -22.30 29.85 43.74
N GLY A 95 -22.09 28.85 42.89
CA GLY A 95 -23.02 28.45 41.85
C GLY A 95 -22.97 26.93 41.68
N VAL A 96 -24.08 26.26 41.99
CA VAL A 96 -24.25 24.81 41.85
C VAL A 96 -24.15 24.44 40.36
N VAL A 97 -23.04 23.85 39.96
CA VAL A 97 -22.89 23.14 38.69
C VAL A 97 -22.79 21.66 39.05
N ASP A 98 -23.77 20.87 38.62
CA ASP A 98 -23.72 19.39 38.66
C ASP A 98 -22.60 18.93 37.71
N GLN A 99 -21.37 18.94 38.20
CA GLN A 99 -20.19 18.41 37.49
C GLN A 99 -20.13 16.90 37.71
N ARG A 100 -20.97 16.14 36.98
CA ARG A 100 -20.67 14.72 36.76
C ARG A 100 -19.42 14.64 35.89
N ILE A 101 -18.28 14.49 36.57
CA ILE A 101 -16.98 14.24 35.94
C ILE A 101 -17.10 12.93 35.14
N PRO A 102 -16.74 12.89 33.85
CA PRO A 102 -16.77 11.65 33.08
C PRO A 102 -15.85 10.61 33.74
N GLU A 103 -16.42 9.46 34.11
CA GLU A 103 -15.66 8.31 34.57
C GLU A 103 -14.70 7.84 33.46
N ALA A 104 -13.60 7.17 33.83
CA ALA A 104 -12.69 6.60 32.85
C ALA A 104 -13.45 5.59 31.98
N GLU A 105 -13.52 5.84 30.67
CA GLU A 105 -14.16 4.93 29.72
C GLU A 105 -13.08 4.16 28.94
N PRO A 106 -12.65 2.97 29.42
CA PRO A 106 -11.64 2.18 28.74
C PRO A 106 -12.12 1.76 27.34
N TYR A 107 -11.17 1.58 26.43
CA TYR A 107 -11.44 0.94 25.15
C TYR A 107 -11.77 -0.55 25.36
N ASP A 108 -12.55 -1.14 24.45
CA ASP A 108 -12.70 -2.59 24.40
C ASP A 108 -11.38 -3.23 23.96
N LEU A 109 -10.76 -2.68 22.91
CA LEU A 109 -9.49 -3.16 22.38
C LEU A 109 -8.51 -2.02 22.11
N LEU A 110 -7.25 -2.23 22.51
CA LEU A 110 -6.09 -1.46 22.06
C LEU A 110 -5.24 -2.31 21.11
N VAL A 111 -5.13 -1.88 19.85
CA VAL A 111 -4.31 -2.52 18.81
C VAL A 111 -2.98 -1.77 18.69
N ILE A 112 -1.87 -2.49 18.85
CA ILE A 112 -0.51 -1.97 18.74
C ILE A 112 0.06 -2.35 17.36
N GLY A 113 0.33 -1.34 16.54
CA GLY A 113 0.83 -1.46 15.17
C GLY A 113 -0.22 -1.08 14.12
N GLY A 114 0.09 -0.13 13.26
CA GLY A 114 -0.74 0.39 12.16
C GLY A 114 -0.29 -0.11 10.78
N GLY A 115 0.24 -1.34 10.71
CA GLY A 115 0.41 -2.08 9.46
C GLY A 115 -0.89 -2.75 9.00
N ALA A 116 -0.81 -3.59 7.97
CA ALA A 116 -1.99 -4.18 7.33
C ALA A 116 -2.80 -5.04 8.32
N THR A 117 -2.09 -5.80 9.15
CA THR A 117 -2.68 -6.62 10.21
C THR A 117 -3.44 -5.77 11.22
N GLY A 118 -2.79 -4.77 11.84
CA GLY A 118 -3.43 -3.96 12.86
C GLY A 118 -4.54 -3.06 12.33
N SER A 119 -4.36 -2.47 11.15
CA SER A 119 -5.41 -1.65 10.50
C SER A 119 -6.62 -2.50 10.13
N GLY A 120 -6.41 -3.74 9.68
CA GLY A 120 -7.47 -4.70 9.43
C GLY A 120 -8.22 -5.10 10.70
N ILE A 121 -7.49 -5.42 11.79
CA ILE A 121 -8.06 -5.77 13.10
C ILE A 121 -8.91 -4.60 13.63
N ALA A 122 -8.38 -3.38 13.54
CA ALA A 122 -9.08 -2.19 14.01
C ALA A 122 -10.37 -1.94 13.23
N LEU A 123 -10.32 -2.04 11.90
CA LEU A 123 -11.51 -1.90 11.05
C LEU A 123 -12.56 -2.98 11.37
N ASP A 124 -12.15 -4.25 11.44
CA ASP A 124 -13.07 -5.35 11.74
C ASP A 124 -13.75 -5.16 13.10
N ALA A 125 -12.96 -4.91 14.16
CA ALA A 125 -13.49 -4.70 15.50
C ALA A 125 -14.47 -3.51 15.56
N ALA A 126 -14.14 -2.38 14.92
CA ALA A 126 -15.03 -1.23 14.88
C ALA A 126 -16.35 -1.53 14.15
N THR A 127 -16.29 -2.27 13.03
CA THR A 127 -17.50 -2.67 12.28
C THR A 127 -18.36 -3.70 13.00
N ARG A 128 -17.86 -4.30 14.09
CA ARG A 128 -18.61 -5.17 15.02
C ARG A 128 -19.10 -4.43 16.28
N GLY A 129 -19.01 -3.10 16.29
CA GLY A 129 -19.53 -2.24 17.36
C GLY A 129 -18.61 -2.04 18.56
N LEU A 130 -17.33 -2.40 18.46
CA LEU A 130 -16.40 -2.25 19.59
C LEU A 130 -15.82 -0.84 19.65
N LYS A 131 -15.51 -0.37 20.87
CA LYS A 131 -14.73 0.85 21.10
C LYS A 131 -13.24 0.53 20.97
N VAL A 132 -12.61 0.93 19.87
CA VAL A 132 -11.24 0.52 19.52
C VAL A 132 -10.28 1.70 19.49
N ALA A 133 -9.05 1.48 19.98
CA ALA A 133 -7.90 2.33 19.76
C ALA A 133 -6.83 1.59 18.94
N MET A 134 -6.20 2.25 17.97
CA MET A 134 -5.04 1.75 17.24
C MET A 134 -3.90 2.77 17.28
N VAL A 135 -2.71 2.33 17.65
CA VAL A 135 -1.52 3.18 17.75
C VAL A 135 -0.38 2.64 16.89
N GLU A 136 0.33 3.53 16.22
CA GLU A 136 1.48 3.20 15.36
C GLU A 136 2.67 4.08 15.75
N ARG A 137 3.82 3.46 16.02
CA ARG A 137 5.03 4.16 16.47
C ARG A 137 5.55 5.11 15.40
N ASP A 138 5.55 4.68 14.15
CA ASP A 138 6.02 5.43 12.99
C ASP A 138 4.80 5.96 12.22
N ASP A 139 4.80 5.96 10.88
CA ASP A 139 3.58 6.23 10.10
C ASP A 139 2.81 4.95 9.78
N PHE A 140 1.52 5.08 9.45
CA PHE A 140 0.73 3.98 8.92
C PHE A 140 1.45 3.37 7.70
N SER A 141 1.56 2.03 7.69
CA SER A 141 2.28 1.27 6.65
C SER A 141 3.80 1.43 6.60
N SER A 142 4.43 2.16 7.53
CA SER A 142 5.88 2.44 7.51
C SER A 142 6.77 1.19 7.50
N GLY A 143 6.32 0.10 8.15
CA GLY A 143 7.02 -1.18 8.24
C GLY A 143 6.95 -2.02 6.96
N THR A 144 6.73 -3.33 7.12
CA THR A 144 6.68 -4.30 6.00
C THR A 144 5.53 -4.03 5.02
N SER A 145 4.43 -3.43 5.51
CA SER A 145 3.22 -3.21 4.72
C SER A 145 3.37 -2.24 3.54
N SER A 146 4.42 -1.42 3.48
CA SER A 146 4.76 -0.61 2.30
C SER A 146 5.88 -1.20 1.43
N LYS A 147 6.45 -2.35 1.81
CA LYS A 147 7.68 -2.92 1.22
C LYS A 147 7.45 -4.31 0.63
N SER A 148 6.25 -4.55 0.10
CA SER A 148 5.87 -5.82 -0.55
C SER A 148 6.28 -5.86 -2.03
N THR A 149 5.94 -6.94 -2.73
CA THR A 149 6.00 -7.04 -4.20
C THR A 149 4.86 -6.29 -4.89
N LYS A 150 3.91 -5.72 -4.14
CA LYS A 150 2.72 -5.01 -4.64
C LYS A 150 1.79 -5.94 -5.44
N LEU A 151 1.80 -7.23 -5.10
CA LEU A 151 0.95 -8.26 -5.65
C LEU A 151 0.04 -8.87 -4.58
N VAL A 152 -1.18 -9.17 -4.99
CA VAL A 152 -2.20 -9.90 -4.23
C VAL A 152 -2.27 -11.30 -4.83
N HIS A 153 -1.30 -12.11 -4.42
CA HIS A 153 -1.11 -13.44 -5.00
C HIS A 153 -2.15 -14.43 -4.52
N GLY A 154 -2.74 -15.18 -5.44
CA GLY A 154 -3.57 -16.35 -5.09
C GLY A 154 -2.79 -17.68 -4.99
N GLY A 155 -1.46 -17.66 -5.06
CA GLY A 155 -0.64 -18.80 -4.64
C GLY A 155 -0.39 -19.93 -5.65
N VAL A 156 -0.24 -19.62 -6.94
CA VAL A 156 0.00 -20.62 -8.01
C VAL A 156 1.12 -21.62 -7.69
N ARG A 157 2.21 -21.20 -7.04
CA ARG A 157 3.31 -22.10 -6.62
C ARG A 157 2.89 -23.12 -5.56
N TYR A 158 1.98 -22.75 -4.65
CA TYR A 158 1.47 -23.66 -3.64
C TYR A 158 0.56 -24.72 -4.25
N LEU A 159 -0.07 -24.43 -5.40
CA LEU A 159 -0.85 -25.39 -6.14
C LEU A 159 -0.02 -26.59 -6.61
N GLU A 160 1.21 -26.33 -7.05
CA GLU A 160 2.14 -27.38 -7.45
C GLU A 160 2.36 -28.37 -6.29
N LYS A 161 2.71 -27.88 -5.09
CA LYS A 161 2.87 -28.73 -3.90
C LYS A 161 1.56 -29.39 -3.47
N ALA A 162 0.44 -28.67 -3.49
CA ALA A 162 -0.86 -29.22 -3.13
C ALA A 162 -1.25 -30.43 -3.99
N VAL A 163 -0.91 -30.40 -5.28
CA VAL A 163 -1.23 -31.47 -6.22
C VAL A 163 -0.22 -32.61 -6.15
N TRP A 164 1.08 -32.29 -6.23
CA TRP A 164 2.13 -33.32 -6.32
C TRP A 164 2.46 -33.97 -4.98
N GLU A 165 2.36 -33.23 -3.87
CA GLU A 165 2.62 -33.73 -2.52
C GLU A 165 1.31 -34.10 -1.78
N LEU A 166 0.14 -33.95 -2.42
CA LEU A 166 -1.19 -34.15 -1.83
C LEU A 166 -1.38 -33.38 -0.49
N ASP A 167 -0.75 -32.22 -0.37
CA ASP A 167 -0.79 -31.40 0.85
C ASP A 167 -2.10 -30.59 0.90
N TYR A 168 -3.05 -31.09 1.69
CA TYR A 168 -4.34 -30.44 1.93
C TYR A 168 -4.21 -29.03 2.53
N ASN A 169 -3.18 -28.77 3.35
CA ASN A 169 -2.96 -27.44 3.94
C ASN A 169 -2.53 -26.44 2.86
N GLN A 170 -1.70 -26.86 1.88
CA GLN A 170 -1.40 -26.00 0.72
C GLN A 170 -2.65 -25.74 -0.12
N TYR A 171 -3.48 -26.76 -0.34
CA TYR A 171 -4.73 -26.60 -1.08
C TYR A 171 -5.66 -25.57 -0.41
N LYS A 172 -5.84 -25.68 0.91
CA LYS A 172 -6.65 -24.74 1.70
C LYS A 172 -6.14 -23.31 1.56
N LEU A 173 -4.81 -23.13 1.66
CA LEU A 173 -4.15 -21.83 1.51
C LEU A 173 -4.41 -21.22 0.12
N VAL A 174 -4.36 -22.00 -0.96
CA VAL A 174 -4.69 -21.53 -2.31
C VAL A 174 -6.14 -21.07 -2.40
N LYS A 175 -7.10 -21.86 -1.88
CA LYS A 175 -8.53 -21.49 -1.89
C LYS A 175 -8.81 -20.22 -1.07
N GLU A 176 -8.20 -20.11 0.10
CA GLU A 176 -8.29 -18.93 0.96
C GLU A 176 -7.74 -17.69 0.25
N ALA A 177 -6.52 -17.78 -0.31
CA ALA A 177 -5.89 -16.67 -1.02
C ALA A 177 -6.70 -16.22 -2.26
N LEU A 178 -7.30 -17.16 -3.00
CA LEU A 178 -8.16 -16.85 -4.14
C LEU A 178 -9.44 -16.09 -3.74
N ARG A 179 -10.09 -16.51 -2.64
CA ARG A 179 -11.27 -15.83 -2.08
C ARG A 179 -10.91 -14.44 -1.57
N GLU A 180 -9.86 -14.34 -0.75
CA GLU A 180 -9.45 -13.06 -0.20
C GLU A 180 -9.02 -12.08 -1.30
N ARG A 181 -8.37 -12.54 -2.38
CA ARG A 181 -8.03 -11.72 -3.55
C ARG A 181 -9.26 -11.08 -4.19
N LYS A 182 -10.40 -11.78 -4.27
CA LYS A 182 -11.64 -11.19 -4.80
C LYS A 182 -12.15 -10.08 -3.88
N TYR A 183 -12.27 -10.35 -2.58
CA TYR A 183 -12.70 -9.34 -1.61
C TYR A 183 -11.77 -8.12 -1.61
N PHE A 184 -10.48 -8.34 -1.77
CA PHE A 184 -9.46 -7.30 -1.89
C PHE A 184 -9.76 -6.32 -3.05
N LEU A 185 -10.19 -6.86 -4.19
CA LEU A 185 -10.51 -6.09 -5.39
C LEU A 185 -11.86 -5.38 -5.31
N ASP A 186 -12.83 -6.02 -4.66
CA ASP A 186 -14.19 -5.47 -4.53
C ASP A 186 -14.25 -4.34 -3.48
N THR A 187 -13.51 -4.47 -2.37
CA THR A 187 -13.51 -3.48 -1.28
C THR A 187 -12.74 -2.20 -1.61
N ALA A 188 -11.76 -2.28 -2.52
CA ALA A 188 -10.92 -1.14 -2.90
C ALA A 188 -10.49 -1.19 -4.38
N PRO A 189 -11.43 -1.10 -5.32
CA PRO A 189 -11.17 -1.23 -6.76
C PRO A 189 -10.34 -0.10 -7.38
N HIS A 190 -10.17 1.00 -6.66
CA HIS A 190 -9.31 2.11 -7.07
C HIS A 190 -7.84 1.84 -6.73
N LEU A 191 -7.55 1.03 -5.69
CA LEU A 191 -6.20 0.73 -5.22
C LEU A 191 -5.69 -0.65 -5.64
N SER A 192 -6.52 -1.43 -6.30
CA SER A 192 -6.22 -2.80 -6.67
C SER A 192 -6.72 -3.09 -8.07
N SER A 193 -5.98 -3.93 -8.77
CA SER A 193 -6.24 -4.24 -10.17
C SER A 193 -5.77 -5.64 -10.51
N TRP A 194 -6.25 -6.15 -11.63
CA TRP A 194 -5.77 -7.39 -12.20
C TRP A 194 -4.50 -7.13 -13.01
N LEU A 195 -3.54 -8.05 -12.94
CA LEU A 195 -2.31 -8.01 -13.72
C LEU A 195 -2.12 -9.33 -14.46
N PRO A 196 -2.11 -9.35 -15.80
CA PRO A 196 -1.65 -10.51 -16.54
C PRO A 196 -0.15 -10.69 -16.35
N ILE A 197 0.27 -11.91 -16.04
CA ILE A 197 1.67 -12.28 -15.82
C ILE A 197 2.04 -13.37 -16.81
N MET A 198 3.08 -13.09 -17.60
CA MET A 198 3.63 -13.97 -18.61
C MET A 198 4.65 -14.94 -18.00
N ILE A 199 4.51 -16.22 -18.33
CA ILE A 199 5.48 -17.30 -18.09
C ILE A 199 6.11 -17.65 -19.46
N PRO A 200 7.34 -17.22 -19.74
CA PRO A 200 8.03 -17.59 -20.98
C PRO A 200 8.31 -19.10 -21.03
N ILE A 201 8.07 -19.71 -22.19
CA ILE A 201 8.26 -21.15 -22.40
C ILE A 201 9.40 -21.36 -23.37
N GLN A 202 10.44 -22.04 -22.89
CA GLN A 202 11.62 -22.33 -23.71
C GLN A 202 11.50 -23.67 -24.44
N LYS A 203 10.99 -24.70 -23.74
CA LYS A 203 10.88 -26.05 -24.30
C LYS A 203 9.41 -26.36 -24.59
N TRP A 204 9.13 -26.95 -25.76
CA TRP A 204 7.76 -27.24 -26.21
C TRP A 204 6.95 -28.08 -25.20
N TRP A 205 7.60 -29.01 -24.49
CA TRP A 205 6.95 -29.89 -23.50
C TRP A 205 6.53 -29.16 -22.22
N GLN A 206 7.09 -27.99 -21.93
CA GLN A 206 6.66 -27.18 -20.79
C GLN A 206 5.27 -26.56 -21.05
N ALA A 207 4.89 -26.36 -22.32
CA ALA A 207 3.60 -25.79 -22.68
C ALA A 207 2.40 -26.61 -22.15
N PRO A 208 2.28 -27.93 -22.40
CA PRO A 208 1.18 -28.72 -21.82
C PRO A 208 1.23 -28.78 -20.28
N TYR A 209 2.42 -28.79 -19.67
CA TYR A 209 2.57 -28.76 -18.21
C TYR A 209 2.04 -27.47 -17.59
N PHE A 210 2.52 -26.32 -18.05
CA PHE A 210 2.07 -25.02 -17.54
C PHE A 210 0.61 -24.76 -17.88
N TRP A 211 0.15 -25.16 -19.08
CA TRP A 211 -1.26 -25.06 -19.45
C TRP A 211 -2.16 -25.85 -18.49
N ALA A 212 -1.81 -27.09 -18.15
CA ALA A 212 -2.57 -27.89 -17.18
C ALA A 212 -2.58 -27.22 -15.79
N GLY A 213 -1.43 -26.73 -15.32
CA GLY A 213 -1.30 -26.03 -14.04
C GLY A 213 -2.14 -24.76 -13.96
N THR A 214 -2.05 -23.88 -14.98
CA THR A 214 -2.83 -22.63 -15.00
C THR A 214 -4.32 -22.87 -15.19
N LYS A 215 -4.72 -23.90 -15.95
CA LYS A 215 -6.14 -24.27 -16.08
C LYS A 215 -6.70 -24.88 -14.81
N PHE A 216 -5.92 -25.68 -14.08
CA PHE A 216 -6.32 -26.16 -12.77
C PHE A 216 -6.46 -25.00 -11.78
N TYR A 217 -5.55 -24.03 -11.84
CA TYR A 217 -5.66 -22.79 -11.06
C TYR A 217 -6.93 -21.98 -11.38
N ASP A 218 -7.24 -21.78 -12.67
CA ASP A 218 -8.48 -21.13 -13.13
C ASP A 218 -9.73 -21.88 -12.61
N PHE A 219 -9.70 -23.21 -12.67
CA PHE A 219 -10.77 -24.06 -12.18
C PHE A 219 -10.98 -23.93 -10.67
N LEU A 220 -9.89 -23.91 -9.88
CA LEU A 220 -9.97 -23.71 -8.43
C LEU A 220 -10.46 -22.31 -8.06
N ALA A 221 -10.12 -21.31 -8.86
CA ALA A 221 -10.59 -19.95 -8.69
C ALA A 221 -12.11 -19.87 -8.87
N GLY A 222 -12.71 -20.60 -9.82
CA GLY A 222 -14.17 -20.68 -9.91
C GLY A 222 -14.79 -19.30 -10.14
N SER A 223 -15.80 -18.94 -9.33
CA SER A 223 -16.41 -17.59 -9.26
C SER A 223 -15.50 -16.50 -8.69
N GLU A 224 -14.35 -16.88 -8.15
CA GLU A 224 -13.28 -16.00 -7.68
C GLU A 224 -12.21 -15.80 -8.77
N GLY A 225 -12.40 -16.47 -9.91
CA GLY A 225 -11.65 -16.30 -11.14
C GLY A 225 -11.98 -14.97 -11.81
N ILE A 226 -10.97 -14.46 -12.52
CA ILE A 226 -10.97 -13.12 -13.10
C ILE A 226 -11.23 -13.24 -14.59
N GLU A 227 -10.23 -13.81 -15.23
CA GLU A 227 -10.08 -14.07 -16.64
C GLU A 227 -9.31 -15.38 -16.75
N SER A 228 -9.60 -16.15 -17.78
CA SER A 228 -8.95 -17.45 -17.95
C SER A 228 -7.54 -17.28 -18.51
N SER A 229 -6.62 -18.11 -18.05
CA SER A 229 -5.28 -18.25 -18.60
C SER A 229 -5.29 -18.55 -20.11
N TYR A 230 -4.27 -18.10 -20.84
CA TYR A 230 -4.19 -18.33 -22.29
C TYR A 230 -2.75 -18.50 -22.76
N PHE A 231 -2.60 -19.11 -23.94
CA PHE A 231 -1.30 -19.33 -24.59
C PHE A 231 -1.03 -18.24 -25.62
N LEU A 232 0.19 -17.72 -25.61
CA LEU A 232 0.74 -16.86 -26.64
C LEU A 232 1.75 -17.63 -27.47
N THR A 233 1.56 -17.62 -28.78
CA THR A 233 2.60 -18.05 -29.73
C THR A 233 3.84 -17.18 -29.57
N LYS A 234 5.01 -17.68 -30.00
CA LYS A 234 6.26 -16.91 -30.01
C LYS A 234 6.07 -15.49 -30.58
N SER A 235 5.40 -15.37 -31.72
CA SER A 235 5.14 -14.08 -32.38
C SER A 235 4.33 -13.13 -31.49
N ARG A 236 3.24 -13.60 -30.88
CA ARG A 236 2.40 -12.77 -30.00
C ARG A 236 3.09 -12.45 -28.67
N ALA A 237 3.91 -13.36 -28.15
CA ALA A 237 4.70 -13.10 -26.95
C ALA A 237 5.72 -11.99 -27.19
N MET A 238 6.40 -11.99 -28.35
CA MET A 238 7.32 -10.91 -28.73
C MET A 238 6.60 -9.60 -29.05
N ASP A 239 5.37 -9.64 -29.58
CA ASP A 239 4.57 -8.43 -29.80
C ASP A 239 4.13 -7.80 -28.46
N ALA A 240 3.67 -8.63 -27.52
CA ALA A 240 3.28 -8.19 -26.18
C ALA A 240 4.47 -7.74 -25.32
N PHE A 241 5.63 -8.41 -25.47
CA PHE A 241 6.87 -8.11 -24.75
C PHE A 241 8.06 -8.02 -25.73
N PRO A 242 8.25 -6.86 -26.40
CA PRO A 242 9.30 -6.69 -27.42
C PRO A 242 10.73 -6.86 -26.92
N MET A 243 10.96 -6.60 -25.63
CA MET A 243 12.28 -6.72 -25.00
C MET A 243 12.67 -8.17 -24.69
N LEU A 244 11.76 -9.14 -24.86
CA LEU A 244 11.97 -10.54 -24.50
C LEU A 244 13.06 -11.19 -25.38
N ARG A 245 13.92 -11.99 -24.76
CA ARG A 245 14.92 -12.79 -25.47
C ARG A 245 14.25 -13.78 -26.42
N LYS A 246 14.71 -13.78 -27.68
CA LYS A 246 14.13 -14.60 -28.76
C LYS A 246 14.68 -16.03 -28.79
N ASP A 247 15.88 -16.22 -28.27
CA ASP A 247 16.60 -17.48 -28.30
C ASP A 247 15.87 -18.54 -27.49
N ASN A 248 15.67 -19.71 -28.08
CA ASN A 248 14.95 -20.84 -27.49
C ASN A 248 13.53 -20.53 -27.01
N LEU A 249 12.92 -19.39 -27.36
CA LEU A 249 11.53 -19.10 -27.01
C LEU A 249 10.57 -19.89 -27.91
N PHE A 250 9.77 -20.78 -27.33
CA PHE A 250 8.71 -21.54 -28.00
C PHE A 250 7.38 -20.77 -27.99
N GLY A 251 7.06 -20.11 -26.88
CA GLY A 251 5.84 -19.34 -26.68
C GLY A 251 5.77 -18.82 -25.24
N ALA A 252 4.58 -18.46 -24.77
CA ALA A 252 4.37 -18.09 -23.38
C ALA A 252 2.98 -18.50 -22.89
N LEU A 253 2.86 -18.81 -21.60
CA LEU A 253 1.59 -18.91 -20.91
C LEU A 253 1.31 -17.59 -20.20
N VAL A 254 0.07 -17.14 -20.18
CA VAL A 254 -0.34 -15.97 -19.40
C VAL A 254 -1.42 -16.40 -18.41
N TYR A 255 -1.23 -16.03 -17.15
CA TYR A 255 -2.24 -16.16 -16.10
C TYR A 255 -2.49 -14.80 -15.44
N TYR A 256 -3.55 -14.70 -14.64
CA TYR A 256 -3.92 -13.45 -13.98
C TYR A 256 -3.72 -13.54 -12.48
N ASP A 257 -3.07 -12.52 -11.93
CA ASP A 257 -2.97 -12.30 -10.49
C ASP A 257 -3.45 -10.89 -10.10
N GLY A 258 -3.57 -10.63 -8.81
CA GLY A 258 -3.90 -9.29 -8.31
C GLY A 258 -2.64 -8.43 -8.13
N ALA A 259 -2.77 -7.13 -8.38
CA ALA A 259 -1.81 -6.09 -8.03
C ALA A 259 -2.50 -5.05 -7.15
N HIS A 260 -1.73 -4.36 -6.31
CA HIS A 260 -2.29 -3.31 -5.46
C HIS A 260 -1.31 -2.22 -5.08
N ASN A 261 -1.85 -1.12 -4.57
CA ASN A 261 -1.13 -0.08 -3.88
C ASN A 261 -1.08 -0.37 -2.38
N ASP A 262 -0.05 -1.08 -1.93
CA ASP A 262 0.08 -1.56 -0.55
C ASP A 262 0.04 -0.44 0.50
N SER A 263 0.84 0.60 0.34
CA SER A 263 0.87 1.72 1.30
C SER A 263 -0.43 2.53 1.35
N ARG A 264 -1.01 2.89 0.20
CA ARG A 264 -2.31 3.61 0.19
C ARG A 264 -3.44 2.73 0.68
N MET A 265 -3.44 1.44 0.34
CA MET A 265 -4.44 0.52 0.90
C MET A 265 -4.39 0.49 2.42
N ASN A 266 -3.20 0.41 3.01
CA ASN A 266 -3.08 0.40 4.45
C ASN A 266 -3.57 1.70 5.10
N VAL A 267 -3.22 2.85 4.52
CA VAL A 267 -3.72 4.13 5.04
C VAL A 267 -5.23 4.23 4.85
N SER A 268 -5.78 3.80 3.72
CA SER A 268 -7.23 3.72 3.51
C SER A 268 -7.90 2.79 4.53
N LEU A 269 -7.28 1.67 4.92
CA LEU A 269 -7.77 0.82 6.01
C LEU A 269 -7.82 1.59 7.34
N ALA A 270 -6.72 2.24 7.73
CA ALA A 270 -6.65 3.01 8.97
C ALA A 270 -7.67 4.16 9.00
N MET A 271 -7.78 4.92 7.90
CA MET A 271 -8.73 6.03 7.80
C MET A 271 -10.18 5.56 7.71
N THR A 272 -10.44 4.40 7.10
CA THR A 272 -11.77 3.77 7.12
C THR A 272 -12.12 3.34 8.54
N ALA A 273 -11.20 2.69 9.27
CA ALA A 273 -11.42 2.33 10.67
C ALA A 273 -11.76 3.57 11.53
N ALA A 274 -11.09 4.70 11.26
CA ALA A 274 -11.36 5.96 11.94
C ALA A 274 -12.73 6.57 11.61
N LEU A 275 -13.19 6.44 10.36
CA LEU A 275 -14.56 6.79 9.96
C LEU A 275 -15.61 5.93 10.68
N TYR A 276 -15.31 4.65 10.93
CA TYR A 276 -16.12 3.75 11.75
C TYR A 276 -15.96 3.95 13.27
N GLY A 277 -15.28 5.03 13.71
CA GLY A 277 -15.20 5.41 15.12
C GLY A 277 -13.96 4.91 15.87
N THR A 278 -13.01 4.24 15.20
CA THR A 278 -11.73 3.88 15.83
C THR A 278 -10.92 5.12 16.15
N THR A 279 -10.33 5.20 17.35
CA THR A 279 -9.28 6.17 17.64
C THR A 279 -7.95 5.71 17.03
N VAL A 280 -7.50 6.32 15.94
CA VAL A 280 -6.24 5.97 15.27
C VAL A 280 -5.20 7.08 15.40
N VAL A 281 -3.97 6.74 15.82
CA VAL A 281 -2.88 7.71 15.98
C VAL A 281 -1.55 7.11 15.49
N ASN A 282 -0.96 7.73 14.47
CA ASN A 282 0.41 7.46 14.03
C ASN A 282 1.42 8.34 14.81
N HIS A 283 2.71 8.00 14.72
CA HIS A 283 3.81 8.62 15.46
C HIS A 283 3.62 8.60 16.98
N LEU A 284 3.00 7.53 17.49
CA LEU A 284 2.71 7.31 18.92
C LEU A 284 3.30 5.96 19.36
N GLU A 285 4.39 6.01 20.12
CA GLU A 285 5.12 4.84 20.57
C GLU A 285 4.52 4.26 21.85
N ILE A 286 4.32 2.94 21.90
CA ILE A 286 4.09 2.23 23.17
C ILE A 286 5.44 2.01 23.85
N THR A 287 5.61 2.58 25.04
CA THR A 287 6.86 2.50 25.83
C THR A 287 6.78 1.48 26.96
N GLY A 288 5.56 1.03 27.31
CA GLY A 288 5.36 0.03 28.36
C GLY A 288 3.95 -0.54 28.36
N LEU A 289 3.80 -1.77 28.84
CA LEU A 289 2.49 -2.36 29.13
C LEU A 289 2.09 -2.11 30.59
N GLU A 290 0.79 -2.01 30.85
CA GLU A 290 0.23 -1.81 32.20
C GLU A 290 -0.55 -3.05 32.63
N LYS A 291 -0.24 -3.54 33.83
CA LYS A 291 -0.88 -4.71 34.45
C LYS A 291 -1.58 -4.32 35.75
N ASP A 292 -2.63 -5.03 36.09
CA ASP A 292 -3.29 -4.93 37.39
C ASP A 292 -2.52 -5.72 38.47
N ALA A 293 -3.05 -5.72 39.69
CA ALA A 293 -2.47 -6.46 40.81
C ALA A 293 -2.49 -8.00 40.61
N ALA A 294 -3.36 -8.52 39.75
CA ALA A 294 -3.42 -9.93 39.37
C ALA A 294 -2.48 -10.27 38.21
N GLY A 295 -1.72 -9.29 37.70
CA GLY A 295 -0.80 -9.46 36.57
C GLY A 295 -1.47 -9.49 35.20
N LYS A 296 -2.76 -9.12 35.10
CA LYS A 296 -3.50 -9.04 33.83
C LYS A 296 -3.34 -7.67 33.18
N LEU A 297 -3.25 -7.64 31.86
CA LEU A 297 -3.11 -6.40 31.10
C LEU A 297 -4.38 -5.55 31.16
N ILE A 298 -4.19 -4.25 31.36
CA ILE A 298 -5.29 -3.26 31.48
C ILE A 298 -5.05 -2.01 30.61
N GLY A 299 -4.01 -2.03 29.78
CA GLY A 299 -3.61 -0.89 28.98
C GLY A 299 -2.12 -0.85 28.65
N ALA A 300 -1.68 0.32 28.18
CA ALA A 300 -0.30 0.58 27.84
C ALA A 300 0.06 2.06 28.08
N ARG A 301 1.35 2.34 28.26
CA ARG A 301 1.92 3.71 28.26
C ARG A 301 2.39 4.07 26.87
N ALA A 302 2.07 5.29 26.47
CA ALA A 302 2.34 5.80 25.13
C ALA A 302 3.03 7.17 25.17
N LYS A 303 3.80 7.47 24.13
CA LYS A 303 4.58 8.70 23.98
C LYS A 303 4.45 9.25 22.54
N ASP A 304 4.08 10.52 22.40
CA ASP A 304 3.94 11.18 21.09
C ASP A 304 5.31 11.61 20.53
N LEU A 305 5.74 10.97 19.44
CA LEU A 305 7.02 11.25 18.80
C LEU A 305 7.02 12.54 17.98
N VAL A 306 5.84 13.07 17.60
CA VAL A 306 5.75 14.36 16.90
C VAL A 306 6.19 15.51 17.81
N GLN A 307 5.86 15.47 19.11
CA GLN A 307 6.28 16.49 20.05
C GLN A 307 7.80 16.60 20.15
N GLU A 308 8.50 15.47 20.16
CA GLU A 308 9.96 15.44 20.15
C GLU A 308 10.54 16.04 18.86
N ARG A 309 9.85 15.80 17.73
CA ARG A 309 10.19 16.37 16.43
C ARG A 309 10.04 17.88 16.39
N ASP A 310 9.05 18.41 17.09
CA ASP A 310 8.79 19.84 17.28
C ASP A 310 9.64 20.49 18.38
N GLY A 311 10.62 19.77 18.93
CA GLY A 311 11.53 20.29 19.97
C GLY A 311 10.89 20.43 21.36
N LYS A 312 9.74 19.79 21.59
CA LYS A 312 9.09 19.71 22.90
C LYS A 312 9.52 18.43 23.61
N SER A 313 9.41 18.41 24.94
CA SER A 313 9.61 17.18 25.72
C SER A 313 8.34 16.34 25.72
N PRO A 314 8.30 15.21 24.99
CA PRO A 314 7.14 14.34 24.95
C PRO A 314 6.85 13.72 26.33
N GLN A 315 5.62 13.90 26.81
CA GLN A 315 5.16 13.28 28.06
C GLN A 315 4.50 11.93 27.79
N GLU A 316 4.83 10.94 28.61
CA GLU A 316 4.13 9.65 28.59
C GLU A 316 2.73 9.79 29.19
N PHE A 317 1.78 9.04 28.64
CA PHE A 317 0.42 8.93 29.18
C PHE A 317 -0.11 7.50 29.03
N SER A 318 -1.01 7.10 29.91
CA SER A 318 -1.65 5.78 29.88
C SER A 318 -2.84 5.76 28.93
N ILE A 319 -3.03 4.61 28.29
CA ILE A 319 -4.20 4.25 27.47
C ILE A 319 -4.82 3.02 28.12
N ARG A 320 -6.11 3.09 28.51
CA ARG A 320 -6.81 1.97 29.15
C ARG A 320 -7.63 1.18 28.14
N ALA A 321 -7.52 -0.14 28.20
CA ALA A 321 -8.30 -1.04 27.38
C ALA A 321 -8.58 -2.37 28.11
N LYS A 322 -9.70 -3.03 27.78
CA LYS A 322 -10.03 -4.37 28.28
C LYS A 322 -9.13 -5.43 27.68
N GLY A 323 -8.84 -5.34 26.38
CA GLY A 323 -7.92 -6.21 25.66
C GLY A 323 -6.79 -5.43 24.97
N VAL A 324 -5.61 -6.04 24.88
CA VAL A 324 -4.44 -5.48 24.19
C VAL A 324 -3.99 -6.47 23.11
N ILE A 325 -3.94 -6.00 21.87
CA ILE A 325 -3.57 -6.79 20.70
C ILE A 325 -2.23 -6.29 20.14
N ASN A 326 -1.25 -7.20 20.04
CA ASN A 326 0.03 -6.97 19.38
C ASN A 326 -0.04 -7.40 17.90
N ALA A 327 0.06 -6.42 17.00
CA ALA A 327 0.06 -6.61 15.55
C ALA A 327 1.27 -5.91 14.89
N THR A 328 2.43 -5.92 15.56
CA THR A 328 3.61 -5.12 15.20
C THR A 328 4.54 -5.77 14.16
N GLY A 329 4.06 -6.78 13.43
CA GLY A 329 4.77 -7.40 12.31
C GLY A 329 6.17 -7.91 12.71
N PRO A 330 7.27 -7.45 12.08
CA PRO A 330 8.61 -7.91 12.46
C PRO A 330 9.00 -7.51 13.88
N PHE A 331 8.36 -6.49 14.47
CA PHE A 331 8.61 -6.04 15.84
C PHE A 331 7.77 -6.79 16.90
N THR A 332 7.05 -7.84 16.51
CA THR A 332 6.18 -8.64 17.40
C THR A 332 6.85 -8.99 18.72
N ASP A 333 8.09 -9.50 18.67
CA ASP A 333 8.79 -9.97 19.86
C ASP A 333 9.22 -8.83 20.80
N ALA A 334 9.35 -7.59 20.33
CA ALA A 334 9.65 -6.45 21.19
C ALA A 334 8.48 -6.17 22.16
N ILE A 335 7.23 -6.22 21.67
CA ILE A 335 6.04 -6.07 22.52
C ILE A 335 5.83 -7.31 23.40
N ARG A 336 6.10 -8.52 22.89
CA ARG A 336 6.00 -9.75 23.71
C ARG A 336 7.00 -9.73 24.87
N LYS A 337 8.23 -9.26 24.65
CA LYS A 337 9.24 -9.13 25.72
C LYS A 337 8.94 -7.99 26.69
N MET A 338 8.23 -6.96 26.23
CA MET A 338 7.69 -5.91 27.11
C MET A 338 6.64 -6.47 28.08
N ASP A 339 5.92 -7.52 27.70
CA ASP A 339 4.99 -8.25 28.58
C ASP A 339 5.72 -9.24 29.50
N ASP A 340 6.59 -10.08 28.95
CA ASP A 340 7.40 -11.06 29.67
C ASP A 340 8.78 -11.21 29.01
N GLN A 341 9.82 -10.75 29.71
CA GLN A 341 11.20 -10.76 29.23
C GLN A 341 11.75 -12.19 28.99
N SER A 342 11.15 -13.22 29.61
CA SER A 342 11.60 -14.61 29.51
C SER A 342 11.06 -15.34 28.28
N VAL A 343 10.12 -14.73 27.56
CA VAL A 343 9.46 -15.36 26.42
C VAL A 343 10.43 -15.64 25.26
N LYS A 344 10.34 -16.83 24.67
CA LYS A 344 11.09 -17.17 23.45
C LYS A 344 10.57 -16.39 22.26
N GLU A 345 11.48 -15.88 21.44
CA GLU A 345 11.16 -15.23 20.17
C GLU A 345 10.46 -16.20 19.22
N ILE A 346 9.44 -15.70 18.53
CA ILE A 346 8.69 -16.46 17.52
C ILE A 346 8.97 -15.95 16.11
N VAL A 347 9.46 -14.72 15.94
CA VAL A 347 9.74 -14.13 14.63
C VAL A 347 11.10 -14.59 14.12
N ALA A 348 11.11 -15.11 12.90
CA ALA A 348 12.29 -15.41 12.11
C ALA A 348 12.38 -14.38 10.96
N PRO A 349 12.97 -13.20 11.20
CA PRO A 349 13.02 -12.11 10.22
C PRO A 349 13.79 -12.51 8.95
N SER A 350 13.20 -12.25 7.79
CA SER A 350 13.87 -12.41 6.49
C SER A 350 13.75 -11.13 5.66
N SER A 351 14.87 -10.67 5.10
CA SER A 351 14.92 -9.53 4.19
C SER A 351 14.51 -9.92 2.78
N GLY A 352 13.85 -8.98 2.09
CA GLY A 352 13.51 -9.09 0.68
C GLY A 352 13.71 -7.76 -0.02
N VAL A 353 14.58 -7.77 -1.03
CA VAL A 353 14.93 -6.60 -1.83
C VAL A 353 14.11 -6.55 -3.10
N HIS A 354 13.78 -5.33 -3.52
CA HIS A 354 13.24 -5.01 -4.83
C HIS A 354 13.97 -3.79 -5.39
N VAL A 355 13.99 -3.70 -6.73
CA VAL A 355 14.52 -2.56 -7.47
C VAL A 355 13.45 -1.99 -8.38
N ILE A 356 13.51 -0.68 -8.61
CA ILE A 356 12.79 -0.02 -9.71
C ILE A 356 13.73 0.27 -10.85
N LEU A 357 13.28 -0.09 -12.04
CA LEU A 357 13.91 0.18 -13.32
C LEU A 357 13.01 1.06 -14.19
N PRO A 358 13.55 1.71 -15.24
CA PRO A 358 12.77 2.38 -16.25
C PRO A 358 11.62 1.53 -16.81
N GLY A 359 10.54 2.20 -17.20
CA GLY A 359 9.34 1.56 -17.73
C GLY A 359 9.58 0.69 -18.96
N PHE A 360 10.65 0.91 -19.73
CA PHE A 360 10.93 0.12 -20.92
C PHE A 360 11.41 -1.31 -20.64
N TYR A 361 11.65 -1.70 -19.38
CA TYR A 361 12.03 -3.07 -19.02
C TYR A 361 10.85 -4.04 -18.93
N SER A 362 9.61 -3.55 -18.93
CA SER A 362 8.40 -4.36 -18.87
C SER A 362 7.26 -3.70 -19.65
N PRO A 363 6.37 -4.45 -20.32
CA PRO A 363 5.18 -3.88 -20.95
C PRO A 363 4.28 -3.20 -19.93
N SER A 364 3.71 -2.04 -20.28
CA SER A 364 2.89 -1.21 -19.36
C SER A 364 1.68 -1.91 -18.73
N LYS A 365 1.23 -3.04 -19.29
CA LYS A 365 0.01 -3.76 -18.86
C LYS A 365 0.23 -5.25 -18.60
N MET A 366 1.46 -5.75 -18.64
CA MET A 366 1.74 -7.18 -18.47
C MET A 366 3.06 -7.38 -17.74
N GLY A 367 3.02 -8.15 -16.65
CA GLY A 367 4.22 -8.58 -15.94
C GLY A 367 4.82 -9.85 -16.53
N LEU A 368 6.00 -10.23 -16.05
CA LEU A 368 6.66 -11.50 -16.31
C LEU A 368 7.10 -12.13 -14.99
N ILE A 369 7.06 -13.45 -14.95
CA ILE A 369 7.59 -14.25 -13.85
C ILE A 369 8.71 -15.15 -14.38
N ASP A 370 9.82 -15.15 -13.66
CA ASP A 370 10.80 -16.22 -13.68
C ASP A 370 10.43 -17.24 -12.59
N PRO A 371 9.93 -18.44 -12.95
CA PRO A 371 9.55 -19.44 -11.96
C PRO A 371 10.73 -20.22 -11.37
N SER A 372 11.95 -20.06 -11.88
CA SER A 372 13.13 -20.83 -11.46
C SER A 372 14.43 -20.09 -11.81
N THR A 373 14.79 -19.14 -10.95
CA THR A 373 16.07 -18.40 -11.02
C THR A 373 17.28 -19.33 -10.89
N SER A 374 18.49 -18.78 -11.04
CA SER A 374 19.77 -19.50 -10.91
C SER A 374 19.92 -20.35 -9.64
N ASP A 375 19.18 -19.99 -8.58
CA ASP A 375 19.17 -20.63 -7.26
C ASP A 375 17.80 -21.21 -6.86
N GLY A 376 16.85 -21.34 -7.80
CA GLY A 376 15.54 -21.97 -7.58
C GLY A 376 14.49 -21.08 -6.88
N ARG A 377 14.75 -19.77 -6.79
CA ARG A 377 13.78 -18.75 -6.36
C ARG A 377 12.91 -18.29 -7.54
N VAL A 378 12.03 -17.33 -7.25
CA VAL A 378 11.10 -16.74 -8.20
C VAL A 378 11.33 -15.23 -8.22
N ILE A 379 11.47 -14.65 -9.41
CA ILE A 379 11.50 -13.20 -9.60
C ILE A 379 10.33 -12.76 -10.47
N PHE A 380 9.75 -11.63 -10.12
CA PHE A 380 8.75 -10.91 -10.87
C PHE A 380 9.33 -9.65 -11.49
N PHE A 381 8.80 -9.29 -12.65
CA PHE A 381 9.15 -8.12 -13.46
C PHE A 381 7.81 -7.50 -13.82
N LEU A 382 7.39 -6.47 -13.10
CA LEU A 382 5.99 -6.01 -13.16
C LEU A 382 5.96 -4.54 -13.57
N PRO A 383 5.03 -4.13 -14.42
CA PRO A 383 4.78 -2.71 -14.64
C PRO A 383 4.23 -2.08 -13.37
N TRP A 384 4.78 -0.92 -13.00
CA TRP A 384 4.37 -0.19 -11.81
C TRP A 384 4.54 1.32 -11.97
N GLN A 385 3.42 2.04 -12.07
CA GLN A 385 3.35 3.51 -12.20
C GLN A 385 4.32 4.11 -13.23
N GLY A 386 4.37 3.55 -14.44
CA GLY A 386 5.24 4.01 -15.51
C GLY A 386 6.69 3.51 -15.43
N ASN A 387 7.03 2.77 -14.38
CA ASN A 387 8.32 2.11 -14.18
C ASN A 387 8.15 0.57 -14.18
N THR A 388 9.24 -0.16 -13.95
CA THR A 388 9.26 -1.63 -13.76
C THR A 388 9.75 -1.95 -12.36
N ILE A 389 8.96 -2.67 -11.56
CA ILE A 389 9.43 -3.28 -10.30
C ILE A 389 10.00 -4.66 -10.61
N ALA A 390 11.17 -4.97 -10.04
CA ALA A 390 11.75 -6.30 -10.11
C ALA A 390 12.21 -6.81 -8.74
N GLY A 391 11.95 -8.09 -8.48
CA GLY A 391 12.29 -8.75 -7.22
C GLY A 391 11.58 -10.08 -7.02
N THR A 392 11.88 -10.84 -5.98
CA THR A 392 12.56 -10.39 -4.76
C THR A 392 13.58 -11.40 -4.26
N THR A 393 14.49 -10.95 -3.41
CA THR A 393 15.40 -11.80 -2.65
C THR A 393 14.75 -12.35 -1.37
N ASP A 394 15.45 -13.28 -0.73
CA ASP A 394 15.06 -13.86 0.54
C ASP A 394 16.33 -14.25 1.31
N ALA A 395 16.62 -13.56 2.41
CA ALA A 395 17.81 -13.81 3.23
C ALA A 395 17.53 -13.46 4.71
N PRO A 396 17.94 -14.33 5.66
CA PRO A 396 17.85 -14.02 7.09
C PRO A 396 18.47 -12.66 7.43
N THR A 397 17.83 -11.89 8.31
CA THR A 397 18.26 -10.52 8.61
C THR A 397 18.00 -10.14 10.06
N ASN A 398 18.57 -9.01 10.49
CA ASN A 398 18.23 -8.42 11.79
C ASN A 398 17.09 -7.41 11.63
N ILE A 399 16.26 -7.29 12.65
CA ILE A 399 15.18 -6.30 12.67
C ILE A 399 15.78 -4.90 12.77
N THR A 400 15.51 -4.07 11.77
CA THR A 400 15.89 -2.65 11.72
C THR A 400 14.69 -1.84 11.24
N GLN A 401 14.66 -0.55 11.58
CA GLN A 401 13.54 0.33 11.21
C GLN A 401 13.49 0.59 9.70
N ASN A 402 14.64 0.95 9.11
CA ASN A 402 14.82 1.23 7.69
C ASN A 402 15.89 0.30 7.11
N PRO A 403 15.57 -0.98 6.86
CA PRO A 403 16.51 -1.92 6.25
C PRO A 403 16.95 -1.41 4.87
N ILE A 404 18.23 -1.58 4.57
CA ILE A 404 18.86 -1.08 3.34
C ILE A 404 18.99 -2.24 2.35
N ALA A 405 18.68 -2.00 1.08
CA ALA A 405 18.92 -2.97 0.01
C ALA A 405 20.44 -3.15 -0.23
N GLY A 406 20.94 -4.38 -0.15
CA GLY A 406 22.36 -4.67 -0.39
C GLY A 406 22.74 -4.61 -1.87
N GLU A 407 23.95 -4.13 -2.18
CA GLU A 407 24.45 -4.08 -3.57
C GLU A 407 24.58 -5.48 -4.21
N GLU A 408 24.91 -6.51 -3.42
CA GLU A 408 24.96 -7.89 -3.91
C GLU A 408 23.58 -8.38 -4.37
N GLU A 409 22.54 -8.11 -3.58
CA GLU A 409 21.15 -8.46 -3.89
C GLU A 409 20.64 -7.68 -5.11
N ILE A 410 20.96 -6.39 -5.21
CA ILE A 410 20.63 -5.56 -6.37
C ILE A 410 21.29 -6.15 -7.62
N ASN A 411 22.59 -6.42 -7.59
CA ASN A 411 23.31 -6.96 -8.74
C ASN A 411 22.82 -8.35 -9.13
N TRP A 412 22.43 -9.19 -8.17
CA TRP A 412 21.80 -10.48 -8.42
C TRP A 412 20.45 -10.32 -9.15
N ILE A 413 19.57 -9.42 -8.69
CA ILE A 413 18.31 -9.13 -9.39
C ILE A 413 18.58 -8.70 -10.84
N LEU A 414 19.55 -7.79 -11.05
CA LEU A 414 19.91 -7.33 -12.39
C LEU A 414 20.48 -8.44 -13.28
N SER A 415 21.23 -9.40 -12.72
CA SER A 415 21.75 -10.54 -13.48
C SER A 415 20.65 -11.49 -13.92
N GLU A 416 19.69 -11.81 -13.04
CA GLU A 416 18.55 -12.65 -13.39
C GLU A 416 17.69 -11.99 -14.48
N ILE A 417 17.43 -10.68 -14.35
CA ILE A 417 16.66 -9.93 -15.33
C ILE A 417 17.28 -10.00 -16.73
N ARG A 418 18.61 -9.86 -16.81
CA ARG A 418 19.36 -9.90 -18.08
C ARG A 418 19.18 -11.21 -18.84
N GLY A 419 18.90 -12.31 -18.15
CA GLY A 419 18.64 -13.62 -18.78
C GLY A 419 17.40 -13.65 -19.65
N TYR A 420 16.38 -12.84 -19.32
CA TYR A 420 15.08 -12.80 -20.00
C TYR A 420 15.00 -11.78 -21.12
N LEU A 421 15.91 -10.81 -21.14
CA LEU A 421 15.90 -9.73 -22.11
C LEU A 421 16.80 -10.03 -23.31
N ALA A 422 16.45 -9.42 -24.44
CA ALA A 422 17.22 -9.51 -25.67
C ALA A 422 18.67 -9.02 -25.43
N PRO A 423 19.70 -9.65 -26.05
CA PRO A 423 21.10 -9.34 -25.76
C PRO A 423 21.53 -7.88 -26.03
N ASP A 424 20.80 -7.17 -26.88
CA ASP A 424 20.99 -5.75 -27.18
C ASP A 424 20.47 -4.81 -26.06
N ILE A 425 19.64 -5.33 -25.16
CA ILE A 425 19.07 -4.59 -24.02
C ILE A 425 20.00 -4.74 -22.82
N ASN A 426 20.70 -3.66 -22.51
CA ASN A 426 21.69 -3.65 -21.44
C ASN A 426 21.05 -3.31 -20.10
N VAL A 427 20.91 -4.32 -19.23
CA VAL A 427 20.51 -4.13 -17.82
C VAL A 427 21.69 -3.63 -17.01
N ARG A 428 21.65 -2.38 -16.54
CA ARG A 428 22.76 -1.71 -15.84
C ARG A 428 22.39 -1.33 -14.41
N ARG A 429 23.41 -1.25 -13.54
CA ARG A 429 23.24 -0.72 -12.18
C ARG A 429 22.77 0.74 -12.16
N GLY A 430 23.19 1.55 -13.15
CA GLY A 430 22.73 2.92 -13.33
C GLY A 430 21.25 3.06 -13.66
N ASP A 431 20.61 2.00 -14.18
CA ASP A 431 19.18 2.03 -14.47
C ASP A 431 18.31 1.87 -13.22
N VAL A 432 18.89 1.56 -12.04
CA VAL A 432 18.12 1.43 -10.81
C VAL A 432 17.74 2.82 -10.29
N LEU A 433 16.45 3.15 -10.35
CA LEU A 433 15.88 4.43 -9.91
C LEU A 433 15.65 4.49 -8.40
N ALA A 434 15.33 3.34 -7.81
CA ALA A 434 15.15 3.14 -6.38
C ALA A 434 15.37 1.67 -6.04
N ALA A 435 15.77 1.38 -4.80
CA ALA A 435 15.88 0.03 -4.28
C ALA A 435 15.48 0.03 -2.81
N TRP A 436 14.64 -0.90 -2.38
CA TRP A 436 14.25 -1.02 -0.97
C TRP A 436 14.37 -2.44 -0.48
N SER A 437 14.50 -2.60 0.84
CA SER A 437 14.43 -3.88 1.53
C SER A 437 13.23 -3.89 2.47
N GLY A 438 12.48 -4.99 2.51
CA GLY A 438 11.41 -5.22 3.48
C GLY A 438 11.76 -6.40 4.39
N ILE A 439 11.31 -6.38 5.65
CA ILE A 439 11.49 -7.51 6.59
C ILE A 439 10.19 -8.31 6.67
N ARG A 440 10.22 -9.55 6.18
CA ARG A 440 9.13 -10.52 6.30
C ARG A 440 9.07 -11.04 7.74
N PRO A 441 7.94 -10.92 8.44
CA PRO A 441 7.79 -11.44 9.79
C PRO A 441 7.44 -12.93 9.74
N LEU A 442 8.34 -13.79 9.25
CA LEU A 442 8.09 -15.23 9.26
C LEU A 442 8.01 -15.69 10.72
N VAL A 443 7.15 -16.67 11.02
CA VAL A 443 6.94 -17.09 12.42
C VAL A 443 7.16 -18.58 12.61
N LYS A 444 7.72 -18.94 13.77
CA LYS A 444 7.88 -20.32 14.25
C LYS A 444 6.79 -20.61 15.27
N ASP A 445 6.14 -21.76 15.15
CA ASP A 445 5.14 -22.16 16.15
C ASP A 445 5.85 -22.70 17.41
N PRO A 446 5.71 -22.03 18.58
CA PRO A 446 6.32 -22.49 19.82
C PRO A 446 5.75 -23.83 20.32
N LYS A 447 4.57 -24.26 19.84
CA LYS A 447 3.92 -25.53 20.19
C LYS A 447 4.30 -26.68 19.25
N SER A 448 4.96 -26.40 18.11
CA SER A 448 5.37 -27.43 17.17
C SER A 448 6.52 -28.28 17.74
N LYS A 449 6.42 -29.61 17.56
CA LYS A 449 7.52 -30.55 17.88
C LYS A 449 8.73 -30.35 16.98
N ASN A 450 8.55 -29.71 15.82
CA ASN A 450 9.62 -29.34 14.91
C ASN A 450 9.80 -27.82 14.97
N THR A 451 10.69 -27.35 15.85
CA THR A 451 10.94 -25.92 16.13
C THR A 451 11.57 -25.18 14.96
N GLU A 452 11.94 -25.89 13.88
CA GLU A 452 12.52 -25.33 12.67
C GLU A 452 11.49 -25.07 11.55
N SER A 453 10.29 -25.69 11.62
CA SER A 453 9.28 -25.50 10.58
C SER A 453 8.53 -24.18 10.76
N LEU A 454 8.72 -23.25 9.81
CA LEU A 454 8.00 -21.98 9.76
C LEU A 454 6.50 -22.20 9.52
N VAL A 455 5.67 -21.46 10.24
CA VAL A 455 4.22 -21.37 9.98
C VAL A 455 4.04 -20.64 8.65
N ARG A 456 3.33 -21.29 7.72
CA ARG A 456 3.09 -20.73 6.37
C ARG A 456 1.95 -19.70 6.32
N ASN A 457 1.11 -19.69 7.35
CA ASN A 457 0.02 -18.72 7.58
C ASN A 457 0.42 -17.73 8.70
N HIS A 458 -0.56 -17.07 9.31
CA HIS A 458 -0.39 -16.33 10.55
C HIS A 458 -0.52 -17.25 11.78
N LEU A 459 -0.07 -16.72 12.92
CA LEU A 459 -0.14 -17.34 14.22
C LEU A 459 -0.82 -16.37 15.19
N ILE A 460 -1.82 -16.87 15.92
CA ILE A 460 -2.49 -16.16 17.01
C ILE A 460 -2.09 -16.84 18.33
N THR A 461 -1.53 -16.08 19.26
CA THR A 461 -1.13 -16.58 20.59
C THR A 461 -1.58 -15.65 21.70
N VAL A 462 -1.82 -16.19 22.89
CA VAL A 462 -2.20 -15.45 24.09
C VAL A 462 -1.14 -15.68 25.17
N SER A 463 -0.68 -14.61 25.82
CA SER A 463 0.20 -14.71 26.99
C SER A 463 -0.59 -14.89 28.29
N ASP A 464 0.09 -15.26 29.38
CA ASP A 464 -0.55 -15.44 30.69
C ASP A 464 -1.17 -14.14 31.25
N SER A 465 -0.61 -12.98 30.89
CA SER A 465 -1.16 -11.66 31.26
C SER A 465 -2.36 -11.25 30.40
N GLY A 466 -2.64 -11.99 29.31
CA GLY A 466 -3.72 -11.71 28.37
C GLY A 466 -3.31 -10.91 27.13
N LEU A 467 -2.02 -10.82 26.78
CA LEU A 467 -1.60 -10.20 25.51
C LEU A 467 -1.98 -11.09 24.33
N LEU A 468 -2.90 -10.64 23.48
CA LEU A 468 -3.22 -11.33 22.23
C LEU A 468 -2.24 -10.89 21.14
N THR A 469 -1.52 -11.82 20.52
CA THR A 469 -0.55 -11.52 19.46
C THR A 469 -0.99 -12.15 18.16
N CYS A 470 -1.05 -11.36 17.08
CA CYS A 470 -1.21 -11.83 15.71
C CYS A 470 0.06 -11.55 14.91
N ALA A 471 0.76 -12.62 14.50
CA ALA A 471 2.07 -12.55 13.85
C ALA A 471 2.13 -13.41 12.59
N GLY A 472 3.02 -13.09 11.66
CA GLY A 472 3.13 -13.78 10.38
C GLY A 472 2.10 -13.30 9.35
N GLY A 473 1.67 -14.23 8.49
CA GLY A 473 0.68 -13.95 7.46
C GLY A 473 1.20 -13.18 6.25
N LYS A 474 0.27 -12.72 5.41
CA LYS A 474 0.53 -12.08 4.11
C LYS A 474 -0.43 -10.93 3.88
N TRP A 475 -0.06 -10.02 2.98
CA TRP A 475 -0.96 -8.97 2.51
C TRP A 475 -2.27 -9.53 1.95
N THR A 476 -2.24 -10.60 1.13
CA THR A 476 -3.47 -11.18 0.55
C THR A 476 -4.48 -11.60 1.62
N THR A 477 -4.04 -12.07 2.80
CA THR A 477 -4.91 -12.67 3.83
C THR A 477 -5.16 -11.74 5.01
N TYR A 478 -4.81 -10.45 4.93
CA TYR A 478 -4.90 -9.53 6.07
C TYR A 478 -6.30 -9.47 6.69
N ARG A 479 -7.36 -9.52 5.87
CA ARG A 479 -8.76 -9.44 6.32
C ARG A 479 -9.17 -10.69 7.09
N GLN A 480 -8.81 -11.88 6.60
CA GLN A 480 -8.99 -13.12 7.35
C GLN A 480 -8.20 -13.12 8.66
N MET A 481 -6.96 -12.65 8.64
CA MET A 481 -6.15 -12.52 9.86
C MET A 481 -6.84 -11.62 10.90
N ALA A 482 -7.42 -10.51 10.45
CA ALA A 482 -8.19 -9.61 11.29
C ALA A 482 -9.42 -10.29 11.89
N GLU A 483 -10.22 -10.95 11.04
CA GLU A 483 -11.41 -11.70 11.43
C GLU A 483 -11.13 -12.71 12.55
N GLU A 484 -10.13 -13.56 12.35
CA GLU A 484 -9.74 -14.59 13.32
C GLU A 484 -9.17 -13.98 14.62
N THR A 485 -8.47 -12.86 14.52
CA THR A 485 -7.90 -12.18 15.70
C THR A 485 -9.00 -11.53 16.55
N VAL A 486 -9.98 -10.87 15.91
CA VAL A 486 -11.11 -10.26 16.62
C VAL A 486 -12.01 -11.34 17.22
N ASP A 487 -12.26 -12.44 16.50
CA ASP A 487 -13.00 -13.59 17.03
C ASP A 487 -12.37 -14.15 18.31
N GLU A 488 -11.05 -14.25 18.35
CA GLU A 488 -10.33 -14.70 19.53
C GLU A 488 -10.37 -13.65 20.66
N ALA A 489 -10.24 -12.36 20.31
CA ALA A 489 -10.32 -11.26 21.28
C ALA A 489 -11.68 -11.21 21.99
N LEU A 490 -12.79 -11.39 21.25
CA LEU A 490 -14.14 -11.40 21.82
C LEU A 490 -14.29 -12.50 22.89
N LYS A 491 -13.75 -13.69 22.61
CA LYS A 491 -13.77 -14.83 23.55
C LYS A 491 -12.85 -14.60 24.75
N LEU A 492 -11.63 -14.15 24.49
CA LEU A 492 -10.59 -14.00 25.51
C LEU A 492 -10.94 -12.93 26.55
N TYR A 493 -11.52 -11.82 26.12
CA TYR A 493 -11.79 -10.66 26.97
C TYR A 493 -13.28 -10.55 27.39
N ASP A 494 -14.10 -11.55 27.07
CA ASP A 494 -15.56 -11.58 27.31
C ASP A 494 -16.27 -10.30 26.81
N ILE A 495 -15.91 -9.88 25.59
CA ILE A 495 -16.48 -8.70 24.92
C ILE A 495 -17.61 -9.17 24.01
N LYS A 496 -18.77 -8.51 24.10
CA LYS A 496 -19.91 -8.79 23.22
C LYS A 496 -19.90 -7.82 22.05
N ALA A 497 -19.85 -8.36 20.84
CA ALA A 497 -20.10 -7.58 19.63
C ALA A 497 -21.57 -7.13 19.58
N SER A 498 -21.84 -6.03 18.87
CA SER A 498 -23.17 -5.46 18.71
C SER A 498 -23.37 -4.92 17.31
N SER A 499 -24.63 -4.86 16.87
CA SER A 499 -24.95 -4.22 15.58
C SER A 499 -24.60 -2.74 15.61
N VAL A 500 -24.04 -2.24 14.50
CA VAL A 500 -23.75 -0.81 14.34
C VAL A 500 -24.96 -0.16 13.65
N LEU A 501 -25.75 0.58 14.42
CA LEU A 501 -27.00 1.18 13.94
C LEU A 501 -26.75 2.45 13.10
N GLU A 502 -25.74 3.23 13.45
CA GLU A 502 -25.34 4.44 12.73
C GLU A 502 -24.09 4.17 11.91
N VAL A 503 -24.29 3.73 10.67
CA VAL A 503 -23.19 3.53 9.71
C VAL A 503 -22.85 4.89 9.07
N PRO A 504 -21.58 5.31 9.06
CA PRO A 504 -21.20 6.56 8.41
C PRO A 504 -21.47 6.48 6.89
N HIS A 505 -22.14 7.49 6.33
CA HIS A 505 -22.30 7.65 4.88
C HIS A 505 -20.97 8.11 4.25
N ILE A 506 -20.05 7.17 4.01
CA ILE A 506 -18.67 7.47 3.59
C ILE A 506 -18.64 8.17 2.22
N SER A 507 -19.54 7.84 1.30
CA SER A 507 -19.66 8.48 -0.02
C SER A 507 -20.09 9.96 0.05
N GLY A 508 -20.70 10.39 1.16
CA GLY A 508 -21.19 11.76 1.33
C GLY A 508 -22.38 12.13 0.43
N THR A 509 -23.11 11.14 -0.10
CA THR A 509 -24.24 11.36 -1.03
C THR A 509 -25.40 10.42 -0.73
N GLU A 510 -26.63 10.95 -0.78
CA GLU A 510 -27.87 10.16 -0.62
C GLU A 510 -28.26 9.38 -1.90
N ARG A 511 -27.50 9.55 -2.99
CA ARG A 511 -27.77 8.88 -4.28
C ARG A 511 -27.50 7.38 -4.27
N MET A 512 -26.81 6.87 -3.25
CA MET A 512 -26.50 5.46 -3.08
C MET A 512 -26.52 5.10 -1.59
N ASP A 513 -27.02 3.91 -1.29
CA ASP A 513 -26.76 3.28 0.00
C ASP A 513 -25.42 2.55 -0.12
N ASP A 514 -24.46 3.01 0.66
CA ASP A 514 -23.09 2.51 0.68
C ASP A 514 -22.73 1.81 1.99
N SER A 515 -23.75 1.55 2.82
CA SER A 515 -23.60 0.86 4.10
C SER A 515 -23.46 -0.65 3.92
N ALA A 516 -22.58 -1.25 4.71
CA ALA A 516 -22.52 -2.70 4.89
C ALA A 516 -23.52 -3.11 5.98
N PRO A 517 -24.11 -4.33 5.91
CA PRO A 517 -25.02 -4.82 6.95
C PRO A 517 -24.24 -5.21 8.21
N LEU A 518 -24.07 -4.27 9.16
CA LEU A 518 -23.25 -4.46 10.36
C LEU A 518 -24.06 -5.02 11.54
N ASP A 519 -24.25 -6.35 11.57
CA ASP A 519 -25.05 -7.07 12.59
C ASP A 519 -24.26 -7.53 13.83
N GLY A 520 -22.98 -7.16 13.93
CA GLY A 520 -22.05 -7.61 14.97
C GLY A 520 -21.18 -8.81 14.58
N THR A 521 -21.43 -9.42 13.41
CA THR A 521 -20.54 -10.43 12.82
C THR A 521 -19.50 -9.80 11.88
N CYS A 522 -18.51 -10.58 11.42
CA CYS A 522 -17.50 -10.08 10.48
C CYS A 522 -18.10 -9.80 9.10
N GLN A 523 -18.21 -8.52 8.74
CA GLN A 523 -18.78 -8.08 7.46
C GLN A 523 -17.76 -7.32 6.61
N THR A 524 -16.48 -7.36 6.99
CA THR A 524 -15.38 -6.62 6.34
C THR A 524 -15.17 -6.95 4.87
N HIS A 525 -15.66 -8.10 4.39
CA HIS A 525 -15.64 -8.46 2.96
C HIS A 525 -16.63 -7.63 2.12
N GLN A 526 -17.60 -6.95 2.75
CA GLN A 526 -18.56 -6.04 2.13
C GLN A 526 -18.29 -4.56 2.44
N VAL A 527 -17.42 -4.28 3.41
CA VAL A 527 -17.05 -2.90 3.79
C VAL A 527 -16.08 -2.33 2.77
N ARG A 528 -16.53 -1.33 2.01
CA ARG A 528 -15.70 -0.60 1.05
C ARG A 528 -14.76 0.36 1.79
N LEU A 529 -13.53 0.50 1.29
CA LEU A 529 -12.58 1.45 1.86
C LEU A 529 -12.86 2.87 1.37
N ILE A 530 -12.45 3.87 2.15
CA ILE A 530 -12.46 5.27 1.72
C ILE A 530 -11.85 5.42 0.31
N GLY A 531 -12.50 6.17 -0.57
CA GLY A 531 -12.15 6.27 -1.99
C GLY A 531 -12.95 5.35 -2.91
N ALA A 532 -13.41 4.18 -2.43
CA ALA A 532 -14.04 3.17 -3.28
C ALA A 532 -15.53 3.43 -3.60
N HIS A 533 -16.21 4.29 -2.86
CA HIS A 533 -17.67 4.35 -2.84
C HIS A 533 -18.21 4.99 -4.12
N GLY A 534 -17.63 6.12 -4.53
CA GLY A 534 -17.91 6.79 -5.80
C GLY A 534 -16.90 6.53 -6.92
N PHE A 535 -16.05 5.51 -6.78
CA PHE A 535 -15.01 5.22 -7.78
C PHE A 535 -15.61 4.77 -9.10
N SER A 536 -15.09 5.33 -10.19
CA SER A 536 -15.40 4.92 -11.55
C SER A 536 -14.13 4.99 -12.41
N LYS A 537 -13.96 4.04 -13.33
CA LYS A 537 -12.84 4.05 -14.29
C LYS A 537 -12.84 5.28 -15.21
N THR A 538 -13.96 6.01 -15.28
CA THR A 538 -14.09 7.25 -16.06
C THR A 538 -14.07 8.51 -15.21
N LEU A 539 -13.91 8.40 -13.88
CA LEU A 539 -13.88 9.56 -12.97
C LEU A 539 -12.81 10.59 -13.36
N PHE A 540 -11.65 10.14 -13.86
CA PHE A 540 -10.59 11.03 -14.34
C PHE A 540 -11.06 12.02 -15.41
N ILE A 541 -12.05 11.66 -16.24
CA ILE A 541 -12.61 12.56 -17.27
C ILE A 541 -13.30 13.75 -16.60
N ASN A 542 -14.06 13.50 -15.54
CA ASN A 542 -14.74 14.56 -14.79
C ASN A 542 -13.73 15.46 -14.06
N LEU A 543 -12.65 14.90 -13.51
CA LEU A 543 -11.57 15.70 -12.91
C LEU A 543 -10.95 16.66 -13.94
N ILE A 544 -10.69 16.20 -15.17
CA ILE A 544 -10.18 17.06 -16.26
C ILE A 544 -11.21 18.14 -16.60
N GLN A 545 -12.47 17.76 -16.80
CA GLN A 545 -13.53 18.68 -17.26
C GLN A 545 -13.85 19.77 -16.24
N HIS A 546 -13.76 19.47 -14.94
CA HIS A 546 -14.07 20.44 -13.88
C HIS A 546 -12.85 21.22 -13.39
N PHE A 547 -11.67 20.60 -13.29
CA PHE A 547 -10.50 21.28 -12.71
C PHE A 547 -9.42 21.65 -13.72
N GLY A 548 -9.53 21.21 -14.98
CA GLY A 548 -8.51 21.44 -16.00
C GLY A 548 -7.15 20.79 -15.67
N ILE A 549 -7.15 19.68 -14.95
CA ILE A 549 -5.94 18.95 -14.54
C ILE A 549 -5.44 18.08 -15.70
N GLU A 550 -4.12 17.89 -15.81
CA GLU A 550 -3.51 17.05 -16.84
C GLU A 550 -4.01 15.59 -16.79
N SER A 551 -4.20 14.97 -17.95
CA SER A 551 -4.79 13.63 -18.07
C SER A 551 -4.06 12.54 -17.27
N ILE A 552 -2.73 12.57 -17.22
CA ILE A 552 -1.95 11.59 -16.45
C ILE A 552 -2.10 11.80 -14.94
N VAL A 553 -2.20 13.06 -14.50
CA VAL A 553 -2.46 13.42 -13.11
C VAL A 553 -3.87 13.02 -12.71
N ALA A 554 -4.88 13.34 -13.52
CA ALA A 554 -6.27 12.96 -13.24
C ALA A 554 -6.46 11.43 -13.10
N LYS A 555 -5.79 10.64 -13.95
CA LYS A 555 -5.79 9.17 -13.83
C LYS A 555 -5.10 8.72 -12.54
N HIS A 556 -3.92 9.26 -12.25
CA HIS A 556 -3.19 8.97 -11.01
C HIS A 556 -4.03 9.26 -9.75
N LEU A 557 -4.70 10.41 -9.70
CA LEU A 557 -5.57 10.77 -8.57
C LEU A 557 -6.73 9.79 -8.44
N CYS A 558 -7.38 9.42 -9.55
CA CYS A 558 -8.46 8.44 -9.57
C CYS A 558 -8.00 7.05 -9.05
N GLU A 559 -6.81 6.60 -9.44
CA GLU A 559 -6.22 5.31 -9.06
C GLU A 559 -5.52 5.33 -7.67
N SER A 560 -5.43 6.50 -7.03
CA SER A 560 -4.80 6.64 -5.70
C SER A 560 -5.77 7.06 -4.61
N TYR A 561 -6.82 7.80 -4.96
CA TYR A 561 -7.77 8.40 -4.02
C TYR A 561 -9.23 8.04 -4.33
N GLY A 562 -9.52 7.44 -5.49
CA GLY A 562 -10.88 7.13 -5.90
C GLY A 562 -11.77 8.37 -5.88
N ASP A 563 -12.91 8.31 -5.21
CA ASP A 563 -13.81 9.46 -5.05
C ASP A 563 -13.20 10.63 -4.24
N ARG A 564 -12.14 10.41 -3.46
CA ARG A 564 -11.43 11.49 -2.75
C ARG A 564 -10.57 12.34 -3.67
N ALA A 565 -10.36 11.90 -4.91
CA ALA A 565 -9.70 12.69 -5.93
C ALA A 565 -10.38 14.05 -6.16
N TRP A 566 -11.69 14.17 -5.91
CA TRP A 566 -12.41 15.44 -5.92
C TRP A 566 -11.84 16.45 -4.91
N THR A 567 -11.64 16.03 -3.66
CA THR A 567 -11.05 16.86 -2.60
C THR A 567 -9.61 17.19 -2.93
N VAL A 568 -8.82 16.22 -3.40
CA VAL A 568 -7.41 16.45 -3.77
C VAL A 568 -7.29 17.47 -4.90
N ALA A 569 -8.13 17.36 -5.94
CA ALA A 569 -8.18 18.31 -7.04
C ALA A 569 -8.58 19.72 -6.55
N ALA A 570 -9.53 19.83 -5.62
CA ALA A 570 -9.92 21.11 -5.02
C ALA A 570 -8.82 21.75 -4.15
N LEU A 571 -8.03 20.94 -3.45
CA LEU A 571 -6.90 21.39 -2.64
C LEU A 571 -5.65 21.78 -3.45
N SER A 572 -5.63 21.45 -4.73
CA SER A 572 -4.49 21.72 -5.62
C SER A 572 -4.45 23.20 -6.02
N SER A 573 -3.27 23.82 -6.10
CA SER A 573 -3.18 25.24 -6.47
C SER A 573 -3.47 25.45 -7.96
N PRO A 574 -4.10 26.58 -8.36
CA PRO A 574 -4.16 26.96 -9.76
C PRO A 574 -2.73 27.11 -10.33
N THR A 575 -2.58 26.89 -11.62
CA THR A 575 -1.33 27.18 -12.33
C THR A 575 -1.49 28.50 -13.10
N GLU A 576 -0.37 29.10 -13.50
CA GLU A 576 -0.34 30.27 -14.40
C GLU A 576 -0.32 29.87 -15.89
N GLN A 577 -0.66 28.61 -16.20
CA GLN A 577 -0.60 28.07 -17.56
C GLN A 577 -1.99 27.96 -18.17
N ARG A 578 -2.05 27.96 -19.51
CA ARG A 578 -3.31 27.67 -20.24
C ARG A 578 -3.86 26.28 -19.90
N TYR A 579 -2.97 25.30 -19.76
CA TYR A 579 -3.27 23.94 -19.35
C TYR A 579 -1.98 23.27 -18.86
N PRO A 580 -2.00 22.50 -17.76
CA PRO A 580 -3.15 22.28 -16.85
C PRO A 580 -3.52 23.54 -16.08
N VAL A 581 -4.79 23.78 -15.78
CA VAL A 581 -5.29 24.98 -15.07
C VAL A 581 -5.04 24.90 -13.56
N ARG A 582 -4.93 23.68 -13.02
CA ARG A 582 -4.73 23.42 -11.59
C ARG A 582 -3.84 22.18 -11.40
N GLY A 583 -3.19 22.07 -10.25
CA GLY A 583 -2.32 20.95 -9.90
C GLY A 583 -0.88 21.25 -10.26
N VAL A 584 -0.18 21.96 -9.37
CA VAL A 584 1.25 22.22 -9.52
C VAL A 584 1.99 20.93 -9.20
N LYS A 585 2.71 20.38 -10.18
CA LYS A 585 3.49 19.15 -9.97
C LYS A 585 4.61 19.37 -8.97
N ILE A 586 4.75 18.46 -8.01
CA ILE A 586 5.89 18.43 -7.08
C ILE A 586 7.12 17.72 -7.67
N SER A 587 6.94 16.97 -8.75
CA SER A 587 8.00 16.29 -9.49
C SER A 587 7.80 16.50 -10.99
N ALA A 588 8.88 16.81 -11.71
CA ALA A 588 8.83 16.95 -13.16
C ALA A 588 8.52 15.62 -13.89
N LEU A 589 8.95 14.49 -13.31
CA LEU A 589 8.88 13.17 -13.94
C LEU A 589 7.61 12.39 -13.61
N TYR A 590 6.95 12.70 -12.49
CA TYR A 590 5.86 11.92 -11.94
C TYR A 590 4.59 12.76 -11.78
N PRO A 591 3.39 12.14 -11.86
CA PRO A 591 2.11 12.85 -11.87
C PRO A 591 1.65 13.31 -10.48
N PHE A 592 2.58 13.59 -9.56
CA PHE A 592 2.28 13.99 -8.19
C PHE A 592 2.12 15.50 -8.09
N ILE A 593 1.08 15.96 -7.40
CA ILE A 593 0.75 17.39 -7.30
C ILE A 593 0.66 17.89 -5.85
N ASP A 594 0.76 19.20 -5.70
CA ASP A 594 0.73 19.91 -4.42
C ASP A 594 -0.53 19.64 -3.58
N GLY A 595 -1.68 19.43 -4.22
CA GLY A 595 -2.93 19.06 -3.55
C GLY A 595 -2.87 17.73 -2.79
N GLU A 596 -2.06 16.77 -3.24
CA GLU A 596 -1.86 15.49 -2.54
C GLU A 596 -1.15 15.70 -1.19
N VAL A 597 -0.22 16.65 -1.12
CA VAL A 597 0.51 16.98 0.12
C VAL A 597 -0.46 17.57 1.15
N ARG A 598 -1.32 18.50 0.73
CA ARG A 598 -2.34 19.09 1.62
C ARG A 598 -3.36 18.05 2.07
N TYR A 599 -3.82 17.20 1.15
CA TYR A 599 -4.75 16.12 1.48
C TYR A 599 -4.13 15.14 2.49
N ALA A 600 -2.87 14.75 2.27
CA ALA A 600 -2.14 13.86 3.16
C ALA A 600 -2.06 14.38 4.59
N VAL A 601 -1.79 15.68 4.77
CA VAL A 601 -1.74 16.31 6.10
C VAL A 601 -3.13 16.42 6.72
N ARG A 602 -4.10 16.96 5.99
CA ARG A 602 -5.43 17.31 6.52
C ARG A 602 -6.34 16.09 6.75
N HIS A 603 -6.19 15.05 5.95
CA HIS A 603 -7.13 13.92 5.91
C HIS A 603 -6.49 12.55 6.15
N GLU A 604 -5.16 12.44 6.16
CA GLU A 604 -4.46 11.16 6.29
C GLU A 604 -3.33 11.18 7.33
N TYR A 605 -3.34 12.19 8.20
CA TYR A 605 -2.45 12.37 9.35
C TYR A 605 -0.95 12.31 9.01
N ALA A 606 -0.53 12.77 7.84
CA ALA A 606 0.90 12.91 7.55
C ALA A 606 1.55 13.94 8.50
N GLN A 607 2.65 13.56 9.15
CA GLN A 607 3.40 14.37 10.12
C GLN A 607 4.88 14.52 9.75
N THR A 608 5.36 13.82 8.73
CA THR A 608 6.73 13.93 8.19
C THR A 608 6.73 13.96 6.66
N ALA A 609 7.76 14.55 6.04
CA ALA A 609 7.93 14.55 4.58
C ALA A 609 8.11 13.11 4.03
N VAL A 610 8.68 12.23 4.85
CA VAL A 610 8.75 10.79 4.63
C VAL A 610 7.33 10.24 4.43
N ASP A 611 6.36 10.51 5.32
CA ASP A 611 4.96 10.05 5.21
C ASP A 611 4.38 10.32 3.81
N VAL A 612 4.58 11.54 3.30
CA VAL A 612 4.13 11.97 1.98
C VAL A 612 4.89 11.27 0.85
N LEU A 613 6.23 11.35 0.86
CA LEU A 613 7.07 10.92 -0.26
C LEU A 613 7.10 9.41 -0.47
N ALA A 614 6.99 8.58 0.57
CA ALA A 614 7.02 7.13 0.38
C ALA A 614 5.70 6.40 0.64
N ARG A 615 4.74 6.98 1.39
CA ARG A 615 3.46 6.27 1.67
C ARG A 615 2.26 6.88 0.98
N ARG A 616 2.19 8.22 0.84
CA ARG A 616 1.06 8.88 0.14
C ARG A 616 1.25 8.87 -1.38
N THR A 617 2.39 9.36 -1.85
CA THR A 617 2.73 9.40 -3.29
C THR A 617 3.51 8.16 -3.74
N ARG A 618 4.38 7.62 -2.87
CA ARG A 618 5.36 6.55 -3.16
C ARG A 618 6.47 6.97 -4.13
N LEU A 619 6.68 8.28 -4.33
CA LEU A 619 7.77 8.81 -5.15
C LEU A 619 9.14 8.25 -4.73
N ALA A 620 9.40 8.13 -3.42
CA ALA A 620 10.65 7.55 -2.91
C ALA A 620 10.84 6.07 -3.27
N PHE A 621 9.76 5.33 -3.53
CA PHE A 621 9.84 3.96 -4.04
C PHE A 621 10.01 3.92 -5.55
N LEU A 622 9.54 4.93 -6.29
CA LEU A 622 9.64 4.99 -7.75
C LEU A 622 11.01 5.50 -8.22
N ASN A 623 11.51 6.54 -7.56
CA ASN A 623 12.75 7.20 -7.92
C ASN A 623 13.28 8.03 -6.73
N ALA A 624 14.36 7.57 -6.12
CA ALA A 624 14.93 8.20 -4.93
C ALA A 624 15.49 9.61 -5.23
N GLN A 625 16.04 9.82 -6.43
CA GLN A 625 16.55 11.12 -6.87
C GLN A 625 15.40 12.11 -7.11
N ALA A 626 14.34 11.71 -7.80
CA ALA A 626 13.17 12.56 -8.00
C ALA A 626 12.48 12.91 -6.66
N ALA A 627 12.53 12.00 -5.67
CA ALA A 627 12.06 12.29 -4.32
C ALA A 627 12.93 13.32 -3.60
N LEU A 628 14.25 13.29 -3.76
CA LEU A 628 15.17 14.30 -3.25
C LEU A 628 14.89 15.67 -3.88
N GLU A 629 14.63 15.71 -5.19
CA GLU A 629 14.32 16.93 -5.92
C GLU A 629 12.97 17.55 -5.53
N ALA A 630 11.97 16.72 -5.23
CA ALA A 630 10.67 17.16 -4.74
C ALA A 630 10.68 17.60 -3.26
N LEU A 631 11.71 17.22 -2.49
CA LEU A 631 11.74 17.38 -1.04
C LEU A 631 11.59 18.82 -0.54
N PRO A 632 12.25 19.86 -1.11
CA PRO A 632 12.07 21.24 -0.65
C PRO A 632 10.61 21.69 -0.73
N THR A 633 9.95 21.44 -1.86
CA THR A 633 8.54 21.78 -2.10
C THR A 633 7.62 21.05 -1.14
N VAL A 634 7.85 19.75 -0.90
CA VAL A 634 7.05 18.98 0.07
C VAL A 634 7.21 19.53 1.49
N ILE A 635 8.44 19.83 1.92
CA ILE A 635 8.70 20.40 3.26
C ILE A 635 8.01 21.75 3.41
N ASP A 636 8.03 22.61 2.39
CA ASP A 636 7.39 23.92 2.46
C ASP A 636 5.88 23.82 2.54
N LEU A 637 5.27 23.00 1.68
CA LEU A 637 3.81 22.75 1.72
C LEU A 637 3.39 22.18 3.08
N MET A 638 4.12 21.20 3.61
CA MET A 638 3.83 20.64 4.93
C MET A 638 4.03 21.65 6.05
N ALA A 639 5.07 22.49 5.97
CA ALA A 639 5.32 23.52 6.97
C ALA A 639 4.21 24.59 7.00
N ASP A 640 3.63 24.92 5.84
CA ASP A 640 2.51 25.85 5.77
C ASP A 640 1.25 25.26 6.44
N GLU A 641 1.02 23.96 6.27
CA GLU A 641 -0.12 23.24 6.87
C GLU A 641 0.07 23.01 8.38
N LEU A 642 1.26 22.57 8.79
CA LEU A 642 1.58 22.15 10.18
C LEU A 642 2.27 23.24 11.01
N LYS A 643 2.48 24.43 10.43
CA LYS A 643 3.14 25.59 11.05
C LYS A 643 4.55 25.27 11.56
N TRP A 644 5.34 24.54 10.77
CA TRP A 644 6.71 24.19 11.13
C TRP A 644 7.64 25.40 11.11
N ASP A 645 8.47 25.50 12.16
CA ASP A 645 9.55 26.47 12.20
C ASP A 645 10.77 26.01 11.35
N ARG A 646 11.79 26.88 11.27
CA ARG A 646 13.00 26.58 10.51
C ARG A 646 13.73 25.33 11.03
N LYS A 647 13.79 25.12 12.35
CA LYS A 647 14.49 23.97 12.95
C LYS A 647 13.78 22.66 12.58
N ARG A 648 12.45 22.66 12.59
CA ARG A 648 11.62 21.53 12.17
C ARG A 648 11.81 21.22 10.68
N LYS A 649 11.83 22.25 9.81
CA LYS A 649 12.17 22.09 8.38
C LYS A 649 13.55 21.47 8.18
N ASP A 650 14.57 21.94 8.90
CA ASP A 650 15.95 21.42 8.80
C ASP A 650 16.04 19.96 9.29
N ARG A 651 15.29 19.60 10.34
CA ARG A 651 15.18 18.21 10.81
C ARG A 651 14.52 17.31 9.76
N GLU A 652 13.41 17.76 9.17
CA GLU A 652 12.72 17.02 8.10
C GLU A 652 13.60 16.80 6.88
N TRP A 653 14.42 17.80 6.51
CA TRP A 653 15.42 17.65 5.46
C TRP A 653 16.38 16.49 5.78
N LYS A 654 17.03 16.57 6.95
CA LYS A 654 18.05 15.59 7.36
C LYS A 654 17.46 14.17 7.48
N ASP A 655 16.35 14.03 8.19
CA ASP A 655 15.70 12.73 8.41
C ASP A 655 15.24 12.11 7.09
N THR A 656 14.71 12.93 6.16
CA THR A 656 14.23 12.44 4.87
C THR A 656 15.37 12.06 3.93
N VAL A 657 16.45 12.84 3.84
CA VAL A 657 17.64 12.47 3.05
C VAL A 657 18.24 11.15 3.56
N GLN A 658 18.30 10.98 4.89
CA GLN A 658 18.76 9.72 5.48
C GLN A 658 17.82 8.55 5.16
N PHE A 659 16.50 8.77 5.13
CA PHE A 659 15.54 7.77 4.70
C PHE A 659 15.73 7.40 3.22
N LEU A 660 15.95 8.38 2.33
CA LEU A 660 16.17 8.14 0.90
C LEU A 660 17.43 7.30 0.64
N ALA A 661 18.43 7.34 1.53
CA ALA A 661 19.56 6.41 1.48
C ALA A 661 19.13 4.94 1.54
N SER A 662 18.11 4.62 2.36
CA SER A 662 17.53 3.27 2.44
C SER A 662 16.69 2.89 1.21
N MET A 663 16.38 3.87 0.37
CA MET A 663 15.64 3.74 -0.90
C MET A 663 16.58 3.70 -2.12
N GLY A 664 17.90 3.58 -1.91
CA GLY A 664 18.89 3.48 -2.98
C GLY A 664 19.44 4.82 -3.47
N LEU A 665 19.20 5.93 -2.76
CA LEU A 665 19.85 7.22 -3.06
C LEU A 665 21.37 7.09 -2.96
N ALA A 666 22.08 7.63 -3.95
CA ALA A 666 23.55 7.56 -4.00
C ALA A 666 24.19 8.24 -2.79
N LYS A 667 25.28 7.64 -2.27
CA LYS A 667 26.02 8.17 -1.12
C LYS A 667 26.55 9.59 -1.33
N SER A 668 26.92 9.94 -2.57
CA SER A 668 27.37 11.29 -2.95
C SER A 668 26.28 12.35 -2.77
N LYS A 669 25.00 11.95 -2.78
CA LYS A 669 23.86 12.85 -2.63
C LYS A 669 23.45 13.06 -1.17
N LEU A 670 24.01 12.33 -0.21
CA LEU A 670 23.67 12.47 1.21
C LEU A 670 24.15 13.79 1.84
N SER A 671 25.17 14.42 1.25
CA SER A 671 25.69 15.72 1.67
C SER A 671 25.07 16.90 0.92
N VAL A 672 24.14 16.64 0.00
CA VAL A 672 23.46 17.70 -0.79
C VAL A 672 22.62 18.57 0.13
N THR A 673 22.76 19.89 -0.01
CA THR A 673 21.97 20.84 0.76
C THR A 673 20.66 21.15 0.06
N ARG A 674 19.68 21.64 0.83
CA ARG A 674 18.41 22.13 0.29
C ARG A 674 18.61 23.17 -0.82
N LYS A 675 19.55 24.09 -0.61
CA LYS A 675 19.90 25.14 -1.59
C LYS A 675 20.46 24.55 -2.89
N ASP A 676 21.22 23.47 -2.80
CA ASP A 676 21.76 22.80 -3.99
C ASP A 676 20.63 22.20 -4.83
N VAL A 677 19.63 21.57 -4.21
CA VAL A 677 18.43 21.08 -4.92
C VAL A 677 17.65 22.23 -5.55
N GLU A 678 17.34 23.28 -4.79
CA GLU A 678 16.58 24.44 -5.29
C GLU A 678 17.30 25.16 -6.44
N SER A 679 18.63 25.14 -6.46
CA SER A 679 19.44 25.71 -7.55
C SER A 679 19.58 24.79 -8.77
N GLY A 680 19.07 23.55 -8.71
CA GLY A 680 19.21 22.54 -9.76
C GLY A 680 20.52 21.74 -9.72
N LYS A 681 21.50 22.12 -8.88
CA LYS A 681 22.80 21.43 -8.76
C LYS A 681 22.68 19.96 -8.37
N ALA A 682 21.64 19.59 -7.62
CA ALA A 682 21.44 18.20 -7.23
C ALA A 682 21.18 17.25 -8.43
N GLY A 683 20.65 17.79 -9.53
CA GLY A 683 20.44 17.08 -10.79
C GLY A 683 21.69 17.00 -11.68
N GLU A 684 22.79 17.65 -11.31
CA GLU A 684 24.06 17.50 -12.03
C GLU A 684 24.66 16.12 -11.73
N TYR A 685 24.97 15.37 -12.78
CA TYR A 685 25.68 14.10 -12.66
C TYR A 685 27.16 14.34 -12.38
N ASP A 686 27.67 13.72 -11.32
CA ASP A 686 29.12 13.60 -11.12
C ASP A 686 29.74 12.63 -12.14
N GLU A 687 31.07 12.61 -12.27
CA GLU A 687 31.76 11.78 -13.28
C GLU A 687 31.48 10.27 -13.09
N HIS A 688 31.28 9.82 -11.85
CA HIS A 688 30.96 8.43 -11.55
C HIS A 688 29.52 8.10 -11.97
N GLU A 689 28.56 8.98 -11.68
CA GLU A 689 27.17 8.84 -12.14
C GLU A 689 27.07 8.87 -13.67
N ARG A 690 27.81 9.75 -14.35
CA ARG A 690 27.84 9.78 -15.83
C ARG A 690 28.29 8.46 -16.42
N LYS A 691 29.34 7.85 -15.86
CA LYS A 691 29.84 6.52 -16.28
C LYS A 691 28.83 5.39 -16.02
N LEU A 692 27.89 5.56 -15.09
CA LEU A 692 26.79 4.61 -14.87
C LEU A 692 25.68 4.72 -15.93
N TYR A 693 25.41 5.93 -16.44
CA TYR A 693 24.31 6.20 -17.38
C TYR A 693 24.72 6.16 -18.86
N SER A 694 25.94 6.53 -19.20
CA SER A 694 26.45 6.63 -20.58
C SER A 694 27.70 5.77 -20.78
N ARG A 695 27.84 5.17 -21.97
CA ARG A 695 29.08 4.50 -22.43
C ARG A 695 30.13 5.50 -22.93
N HIS A 696 29.77 6.77 -23.02
CA HIS A 696 30.58 7.86 -23.54
C HIS A 696 30.74 8.93 -22.46
N ASP A 697 31.77 9.77 -22.62
CA ASP A 697 31.92 11.01 -21.84
C ASP A 697 30.68 11.91 -22.01
N ALA A 698 30.65 13.04 -21.29
CA ALA A 698 29.59 14.04 -21.41
C ALA A 698 29.21 14.22 -22.88
N PRO A 699 27.91 14.32 -23.24
CA PRO A 699 27.52 14.52 -24.63
C PRO A 699 28.39 15.66 -25.19
N ALA A 700 29.17 15.37 -26.24
CA ALA A 700 29.83 16.41 -26.99
C ALA A 700 28.68 17.25 -27.55
N ASP A 701 28.39 18.34 -26.86
CA ASP A 701 27.19 19.13 -27.07
C ASP A 701 27.14 19.50 -28.56
N THR A 702 25.99 19.21 -29.18
CA THR A 702 25.66 19.37 -30.60
C THR A 702 26.41 18.46 -31.58
N MET A 703 25.66 17.76 -32.45
CA MET A 703 26.25 17.15 -33.63
C MET A 703 26.94 18.24 -34.45
N GLU A 704 27.99 17.91 -35.18
CA GLU A 704 28.70 18.87 -36.03
C GLU A 704 27.79 19.53 -37.08
N SER A 705 26.69 18.86 -37.45
CA SER A 705 25.62 19.44 -38.29
C SER A 705 24.88 20.60 -37.63
N ASP A 706 24.83 20.60 -36.30
CA ASP A 706 24.12 21.54 -35.45
C ASP A 706 25.09 22.61 -34.90
N SER A 707 26.40 22.37 -34.99
CA SER A 707 27.50 23.28 -34.61
C SER A 707 27.80 24.36 -35.65
N LYS A 708 26.81 24.76 -36.47
CA LYS A 708 26.92 25.97 -37.32
C LYS A 708 27.15 27.28 -36.52
N PHE A 709 27.27 27.17 -35.20
CA PHE A 709 27.71 28.21 -34.30
C PHE A 709 29.15 27.94 -33.87
N SER A 710 30.00 28.95 -34.03
CA SER A 710 31.40 28.94 -33.58
C SER A 710 31.52 28.44 -32.14
N SER A 711 32.56 27.66 -31.84
CA SER A 711 32.88 27.20 -30.48
C SER A 711 32.76 28.35 -29.46
N GLY A 712 31.76 28.27 -28.57
CA GLY A 712 31.44 29.29 -27.57
C GLY A 712 30.07 29.98 -27.72
N GLU A 713 29.35 29.83 -28.84
CA GLU A 713 28.01 30.39 -29.01
C GLU A 713 26.90 29.38 -28.69
N LYS A 714 26.15 29.58 -27.60
CA LYS A 714 24.94 28.80 -27.29
C LYS A 714 23.74 29.36 -28.09
N PRO A 715 23.09 28.59 -28.98
CA PRO A 715 22.05 29.09 -29.87
C PRO A 715 20.75 29.52 -29.18
N VAL A 716 20.51 29.07 -27.95
CA VAL A 716 19.21 29.23 -27.26
C VAL A 716 19.16 30.47 -26.34
N LEU A 717 20.28 31.20 -26.18
CA LEU A 717 20.42 32.25 -25.17
C LEU A 717 20.67 33.66 -25.73
N LYS A 718 20.30 33.92 -27.00
CA LYS A 718 20.25 35.29 -27.52
C LYS A 718 18.87 35.88 -27.24
N THR A 719 18.82 37.03 -26.56
CA THR A 719 17.60 37.80 -26.20
C THR A 719 16.76 38.24 -27.41
N ASP A 720 17.31 38.08 -28.60
CA ASP A 720 16.84 38.50 -29.91
C ASP A 720 16.49 37.34 -30.85
N SER A 721 16.53 36.08 -30.38
CA SER A 721 16.09 34.92 -31.17
C SER A 721 14.59 34.99 -31.52
N SER A 722 14.24 34.80 -32.80
CA SER A 722 12.86 34.77 -33.29
C SER A 722 12.05 33.57 -32.80
N VAL A 723 12.70 32.58 -32.17
CA VAL A 723 12.05 31.44 -31.52
C VAL A 723 11.63 31.80 -30.08
N ASN A 724 12.19 32.88 -29.51
CA ASN A 724 11.87 33.39 -28.17
C ASN A 724 10.87 34.57 -28.19
N LYS A 725 10.45 35.06 -29.38
CA LYS A 725 9.37 36.04 -29.57
C LYS A 725 8.14 35.33 -30.08
#